data_AF-A0AAQ4DGM6-F1
#
_entry.id   AF-A0AAQ4DGM6-F1
#
_cell.length_a   1.000
_cell.length_b   1.000
_cell.length_c   1.000
_cell.angle_alpha   90.00
_cell.angle_beta   90.00
_cell.angle_gamma   90.00
#
_symmetry.space_group_name_H-M   'P 1'
#
loop_
_entity.id
_entity.type
_entity.pdbx_description
1 polymer ?
#
loop_
_entity_poly.entity_id
_entity_poly.type
_entity_poly.pdbx_seq_one_letter_code
_entity_poly.pdbx_strand_id
1 'polypeptide(L)'
;MIREITAITETVLNRDDSITCLIILAVAASFIGIVALLLLHGGEARQGPRIGDCTSESCKRAFRDLDLLINPHADPCQDFYGHVCHRWQQKTAASSGNPVTFLRYERRELMRHMNYTLSGMNSAKPASFALYKVAKFYESCERFVRMGTASVSEALLPFRDYGRKLLNMSTFPQVVRYIVQLSLAQGIHTVLDISLNKFPEAVSLRLLRGQTLSRKMNAKPTLSLKNYLIQLMGEVSGSLGHRINVTAILDIEQKMRKYMAWEHREQRQSIAILGDLTTDMRLNEWLDVINADLPQQHKVNTESMISIDSVDLIQLLLSFFRVLGKDGVIYLFVQILIDGFRFDYLRRVSSNDTESIVSSCLRATQSVMRNTRGTIASQLFTEPSGDTAIYPIFSKVLDSVSIPSAFSWMTVFMRHKADKTLQSVSLYPFNVYSQTPFDEADLGAVSKTGSFPGFFLQMKKRQQLILLEEPPAPHELEIDDAFLMSSDVLYHDQSSSIVAPASLRQEPVLYAEGVPPEYVMGTLGVLLARALLRAVIPINASAVWSPEERFVLFSFYECLHALARTALNVSIDRLGKWDPRDVYIWTQSVRSAFNALKAAYEPSRAAANYDSYWVLAQKTFFRRFCLLSCSVRSEQQNLASRVFCFLPLLNMEEFSNAFDCPYHKAEYSIEYCDVASPLDK
;
A
#
# COMPACT_ATOMS: atom_id res chain seq x y z
N MET A 1 1.05 12.41 -51.22
CA MET A 1 2.29 11.62 -51.00
C MET A 1 2.68 10.76 -52.20
N ILE A 2 2.13 9.56 -52.49
CA ILE A 2 2.57 8.77 -53.67
C ILE A 2 2.39 9.55 -54.99
N ARG A 3 1.27 10.28 -55.14
CA ARG A 3 1.03 11.17 -56.29
C ARG A 3 1.94 12.40 -56.36
N GLU A 4 2.48 12.85 -55.24
CA GLU A 4 3.41 13.99 -55.20
C GLU A 4 4.84 13.53 -55.50
N ILE A 5 5.19 12.31 -55.09
CA ILE A 5 6.47 11.68 -55.41
C ILE A 5 6.55 11.42 -56.93
N THR A 6 5.48 10.93 -57.58
CA THR A 6 5.50 10.75 -59.04
C THR A 6 5.67 12.07 -59.81
N ALA A 7 5.04 13.16 -59.36
CA ALA A 7 5.18 14.48 -59.99
C ALA A 7 6.60 15.08 -59.84
N ILE A 8 7.25 14.83 -58.71
CA ILE A 8 8.65 15.25 -58.48
C ILE A 8 9.62 14.37 -59.30
N THR A 9 9.29 13.09 -59.51
CA THR A 9 10.15 12.18 -60.27
C THR A 9 10.15 12.51 -61.77
N GLU A 10 9.00 12.89 -62.34
CA GLU A 10 8.90 13.31 -63.75
C GLU A 10 9.58 14.65 -64.05
N THR A 11 9.64 15.57 -63.08
CA THR A 11 10.28 16.88 -63.26
C THR A 11 11.81 16.83 -63.13
N VAL A 12 12.35 15.83 -62.42
CA VAL A 12 13.80 15.73 -62.19
C VAL A 12 14.51 14.82 -63.21
N LEU A 13 13.81 13.86 -63.82
CA LEU A 13 14.36 12.99 -64.87
C LEU A 13 14.64 13.70 -66.21
N ASN A 14 14.18 14.96 -66.37
CA ASN A 14 14.34 15.73 -67.61
C ASN A 14 15.52 16.72 -67.59
N ARG A 15 16.41 16.61 -66.60
CA ARG A 15 17.62 17.43 -66.47
C ARG A 15 18.86 16.53 -66.53
N ASP A 16 19.71 16.73 -67.53
CA ASP A 16 20.96 15.99 -67.81
C ASP A 16 22.07 16.24 -66.77
N ASP A 17 21.75 16.16 -65.47
CA ASP A 17 22.72 16.27 -64.40
C ASP A 17 22.87 14.89 -63.72
N SER A 18 23.86 14.13 -64.20
CA SER A 18 24.29 12.81 -63.70
C SER A 18 24.41 12.72 -62.17
N ILE A 19 24.78 13.84 -61.53
CA ILE A 19 24.93 13.94 -60.07
C ILE A 19 23.57 13.86 -59.36
N THR A 20 22.51 14.42 -59.94
CA THR A 20 21.15 14.42 -59.36
C THR A 20 20.56 13.02 -59.33
N CYS A 21 20.78 12.23 -60.38
CA CYS A 21 20.37 10.82 -60.43
C CYS A 21 21.06 9.96 -59.37
N LEU A 22 22.37 10.17 -59.15
CA LEU A 22 23.12 9.46 -58.12
C LEU A 22 22.61 9.77 -56.70
N ILE A 23 22.28 11.03 -56.41
CA ILE A 23 21.73 11.42 -55.12
C ILE A 23 20.35 10.79 -54.89
N ILE A 24 19.48 10.79 -55.90
CA ILE A 24 18.14 10.20 -55.78
C ILE A 24 18.21 8.68 -55.57
N LEU A 25 19.10 7.99 -56.29
CA LEU A 25 19.31 6.55 -56.10
C LEU A 25 19.87 6.22 -54.71
N ALA A 26 20.79 7.04 -54.19
CA ALA A 26 21.33 6.87 -52.85
C ALA A 26 20.26 7.08 -51.76
N VAL A 27 19.40 8.10 -51.92
CA VAL A 27 18.29 8.36 -50.99
C VAL A 27 17.24 7.26 -51.06
N ALA A 28 16.89 6.79 -52.26
CA ALA A 28 15.95 5.68 -52.43
C ALA A 28 16.50 4.38 -51.82
N ALA A 29 17.77 4.05 -52.03
CA ALA A 29 18.41 2.89 -51.45
C ALA A 29 18.50 2.97 -49.92
N SER A 30 18.80 4.15 -49.37
CA SER A 30 18.80 4.40 -47.92
C SER A 30 17.39 4.24 -47.33
N PHE A 31 16.36 4.78 -48.00
CA PHE A 31 14.98 4.66 -47.56
C PHE A 31 14.49 3.21 -47.60
N ILE A 32 14.80 2.46 -48.67
CA ILE A 32 14.51 1.02 -48.76
C ILE A 32 15.27 0.25 -47.67
N GLY A 33 16.53 0.60 -47.41
CA GLY A 33 17.32 0.01 -46.33
C GLY A 33 16.71 0.25 -44.95
N ILE A 34 16.23 1.46 -44.67
CA ILE A 34 15.56 1.83 -43.43
C ILE A 34 14.21 1.11 -43.31
N VAL A 35 13.42 1.03 -44.38
CA VAL A 35 12.14 0.28 -44.37
C VAL A 35 12.39 -1.21 -44.17
N ALA A 36 13.39 -1.79 -44.83
CA ALA A 36 13.77 -3.20 -44.62
C ALA A 36 14.29 -3.43 -43.20
N LEU A 37 15.08 -2.52 -42.63
CA LEU A 37 15.50 -2.57 -41.23
C LEU A 37 14.31 -2.43 -40.27
N LEU A 38 13.34 -1.56 -40.55
CA LEU A 38 12.13 -1.40 -39.76
C LEU A 38 11.17 -2.59 -39.91
N LEU A 39 11.19 -3.32 -41.02
CA LEU A 39 10.43 -4.56 -41.20
C LEU A 39 11.15 -5.77 -40.57
N LEU A 40 12.48 -5.77 -40.52
CA LEU A 40 13.29 -6.81 -39.89
C LEU A 40 13.46 -6.62 -38.36
N HIS A 41 13.48 -5.37 -37.88
CA HIS A 41 13.52 -4.98 -36.46
C HIS A 41 12.18 -4.50 -35.92
N GLY A 42 11.16 -4.39 -36.77
CA GLY A 42 9.76 -4.39 -36.38
C GLY A 42 9.46 -5.76 -35.82
N GLY A 43 9.97 -6.01 -34.62
CA GLY A 43 9.86 -7.27 -33.93
C GLY A 43 8.41 -7.68 -33.99
N GLU A 44 8.17 -8.94 -34.32
CA GLU A 44 6.97 -9.62 -33.91
C GLU A 44 6.72 -9.17 -32.47
N ALA A 45 5.72 -8.32 -32.28
CA ALA A 45 5.21 -8.01 -30.96
C ALA A 45 4.88 -9.40 -30.42
N ARG A 46 5.73 -9.94 -29.54
CA ARG A 46 5.58 -11.29 -28.99
C ARG A 46 4.18 -11.33 -28.40
N GLN A 47 3.24 -11.85 -29.16
CA GLN A 47 1.88 -12.04 -28.73
C GLN A 47 2.01 -13.02 -27.58
N GLY A 48 1.57 -12.62 -26.37
CA GLY A 48 1.55 -13.53 -25.24
C GLY A 48 0.81 -14.81 -25.64
N PRO A 49 1.16 -15.97 -25.06
CA PRO A 49 0.48 -17.23 -25.37
C PRO A 49 -1.03 -17.05 -25.20
N ARG A 50 -1.80 -17.47 -26.19
CA ARG A 50 -3.27 -17.51 -26.11
C ARG A 50 -3.68 -18.67 -25.21
N ILE A 51 -4.95 -18.76 -24.80
CA ILE A 51 -5.44 -19.94 -24.03
C ILE A 51 -5.14 -21.25 -24.78
N GLY A 52 -5.25 -21.25 -26.11
CA GLY A 52 -4.90 -22.38 -26.97
C GLY A 52 -3.41 -22.72 -27.04
N ASP A 53 -2.52 -21.80 -26.62
CA ASP A 53 -1.05 -21.92 -26.71
C ASP A 53 -0.40 -22.02 -25.32
N CYS A 54 -1.20 -22.34 -24.28
CA CYS A 54 -0.77 -22.49 -22.90
C CYS A 54 0.16 -23.70 -22.72
N THR A 55 1.43 -23.52 -23.07
CA THR A 55 2.42 -24.59 -23.11
C THR A 55 3.33 -24.62 -21.88
N SER A 56 3.54 -23.47 -21.23
CA SER A 56 4.36 -23.37 -20.02
C SER A 56 3.67 -24.00 -18.81
N GLU A 57 4.46 -24.55 -17.89
CA GLU A 57 3.93 -25.11 -16.64
C GLU A 57 3.30 -24.04 -15.74
N SER A 58 3.80 -22.80 -15.75
CA SER A 58 3.19 -21.68 -15.03
C SER A 58 1.78 -21.39 -15.54
N CYS A 59 1.61 -21.37 -16.87
CA CYS A 59 0.30 -21.17 -17.49
C CYS A 59 -0.67 -22.31 -17.17
N LYS A 60 -0.27 -23.59 -17.33
CA LYS A 60 -1.12 -24.75 -17.02
C LYS A 60 -1.51 -24.79 -15.55
N ARG A 61 -0.59 -24.41 -14.65
CA ARG A 61 -0.86 -24.32 -13.21
C ARG A 61 -1.89 -23.23 -12.91
N ALA A 62 -1.72 -22.05 -13.47
CA ALA A 62 -2.62 -20.91 -13.26
C ALA A 62 -4.08 -21.22 -13.63
N PHE A 63 -4.32 -21.85 -14.78
CA PHE A 63 -5.69 -22.24 -15.18
C PHE A 63 -6.27 -23.37 -14.33
N ARG A 64 -5.45 -24.37 -13.98
CA ARG A 64 -5.88 -25.45 -13.07
C ARG A 64 -6.27 -24.90 -11.71
N ASP A 65 -5.47 -23.99 -11.17
CA ASP A 65 -5.74 -23.38 -9.87
C ASP A 65 -7.01 -22.52 -9.92
N LEU A 66 -7.25 -21.79 -11.01
CA LEU A 66 -8.50 -21.08 -11.23
C LEU A 66 -9.70 -22.03 -11.26
N ASP A 67 -9.64 -23.11 -12.05
CA ASP A 67 -10.73 -24.08 -12.19
C ASP A 67 -11.09 -24.78 -10.88
N LEU A 68 -10.10 -24.99 -9.99
CA LEU A 68 -10.34 -25.54 -8.65
C LEU A 68 -11.16 -24.60 -7.75
N LEU A 69 -11.15 -23.28 -8.02
CA LEU A 69 -11.90 -22.30 -7.24
C LEU A 69 -13.34 -22.11 -7.76
N ILE A 70 -13.59 -22.39 -9.04
CA ILE A 70 -14.91 -22.19 -9.67
C ILE A 70 -15.91 -23.23 -9.20
N ASN A 71 -17.11 -22.78 -8.83
CA ASN A 71 -18.27 -23.61 -8.54
C ASN A 71 -19.15 -23.76 -9.81
N PRO A 72 -19.11 -24.91 -10.50
CA PRO A 72 -19.88 -25.12 -11.73
C PRO A 72 -21.39 -25.24 -11.48
N HIS A 73 -21.84 -25.42 -10.24
CA HIS A 73 -23.26 -25.58 -9.91
C HIS A 73 -24.00 -24.27 -9.66
N ALA A 74 -23.27 -23.15 -9.50
CA ALA A 74 -23.87 -21.84 -9.40
C ALA A 74 -23.98 -21.23 -10.80
N ASP A 75 -25.19 -20.78 -11.16
CA ASP A 75 -25.46 -20.06 -12.40
C ASP A 75 -24.72 -18.70 -12.36
N PRO A 76 -23.74 -18.45 -13.26
CA PRO A 76 -22.99 -17.21 -13.30
C PRO A 76 -23.87 -15.98 -13.57
N CYS A 77 -25.06 -16.15 -14.15
CA CYS A 77 -25.97 -15.06 -14.44
C CYS A 77 -26.82 -14.67 -13.23
N GLN A 78 -27.02 -15.57 -12.26
CA GLN A 78 -27.79 -15.29 -11.03
C GLN A 78 -26.89 -15.00 -9.83
N ASP A 79 -25.79 -15.73 -9.67
CA ASP A 79 -24.84 -15.54 -8.57
C ASP A 79 -23.40 -15.72 -9.05
N PHE A 80 -22.88 -14.73 -9.78
CA PHE A 80 -21.49 -14.77 -10.25
C PHE A 80 -20.48 -14.83 -9.10
N TYR A 81 -20.79 -14.19 -7.98
CA TYR A 81 -19.94 -14.25 -6.78
C TYR A 81 -19.87 -15.67 -6.22
N GLY A 82 -21.02 -16.36 -6.11
CA GLY A 82 -21.09 -17.77 -5.71
C GLY A 82 -20.42 -18.70 -6.72
N HIS A 83 -20.53 -18.39 -8.02
CA HIS A 83 -19.83 -19.11 -9.09
C HIS A 83 -18.31 -19.05 -8.93
N VAL A 84 -17.75 -17.90 -8.52
CA VAL A 84 -16.30 -17.70 -8.46
C VAL A 84 -15.71 -17.96 -7.06
N CYS A 85 -16.37 -17.48 -6.01
CA CYS A 85 -15.78 -17.41 -4.67
C CYS A 85 -16.12 -18.61 -3.78
N HIS A 86 -17.15 -19.39 -4.09
CA HIS A 86 -17.70 -20.36 -3.13
C HIS A 86 -16.69 -21.44 -2.69
N ARG A 87 -15.98 -22.08 -3.63
CA ARG A 87 -14.99 -23.12 -3.27
C ARG A 87 -13.77 -22.52 -2.59
N TRP A 88 -13.35 -21.31 -3.01
CA TRP A 88 -12.30 -20.57 -2.31
C TRP A 88 -12.69 -20.29 -0.85
N GLN A 89 -13.94 -19.90 -0.61
CA GLN A 89 -14.46 -19.65 0.73
C GLN A 89 -14.47 -20.92 1.58
N GLN A 90 -14.90 -22.06 1.03
CA GLN A 90 -14.88 -23.35 1.74
C GLN A 90 -13.46 -23.75 2.14
N LYS A 91 -12.51 -23.70 1.19
CA LYS A 91 -11.10 -24.02 1.44
C LYS A 91 -10.47 -23.10 2.48
N THR A 92 -10.80 -21.81 2.42
CA THR A 92 -10.20 -20.80 3.29
C THR A 92 -10.84 -20.77 4.68
N ALA A 93 -12.16 -20.97 4.79
CA ALA A 93 -12.87 -21.04 6.07
C ALA A 93 -12.35 -22.19 6.94
N ALA A 94 -12.02 -23.33 6.32
CA ALA A 94 -11.43 -24.48 7.00
C ALA A 94 -10.04 -24.20 7.58
N SER A 95 -9.28 -23.25 7.01
CA SER A 95 -7.88 -22.98 7.37
C SER A 95 -7.66 -21.69 8.16
N SER A 96 -8.52 -20.68 8.01
CA SER A 96 -8.26 -19.33 8.55
C SER A 96 -8.83 -19.09 9.94
N GLY A 97 -9.90 -19.79 10.35
CA GLY A 97 -10.66 -19.58 11.59
C GLY A 97 -11.22 -18.15 11.79
N ASN A 98 -10.92 -17.22 10.88
CA ASN A 98 -11.11 -15.78 11.02
C ASN A 98 -11.54 -15.16 9.68
N PRO A 99 -12.32 -14.06 9.72
CA PRO A 99 -12.76 -13.39 8.51
C PRO A 99 -11.60 -12.81 7.68
N VAL A 100 -11.52 -13.15 6.39
CA VAL A 100 -10.39 -12.75 5.51
C VAL A 100 -10.86 -12.48 4.08
N THR A 101 -10.32 -11.45 3.43
CA THR A 101 -10.53 -11.17 1.99
C THR A 101 -9.47 -11.89 1.16
N PHE A 102 -9.73 -12.11 -0.11
CA PHE A 102 -8.78 -12.74 -1.04
C PHE A 102 -7.40 -12.09 -1.02
N LEU A 103 -7.34 -10.77 -1.24
CA LEU A 103 -6.09 -10.01 -1.19
C LEU A 103 -5.38 -10.09 0.17
N ARG A 104 -6.13 -10.21 1.27
CA ARG A 104 -5.55 -10.40 2.61
C ARG A 104 -5.04 -11.82 2.82
N TYR A 105 -5.70 -12.81 2.23
CA TYR A 105 -5.27 -14.20 2.26
C TYR A 105 -3.96 -14.38 1.48
N GLU A 106 -3.87 -13.84 0.26
CA GLU A 106 -2.63 -13.86 -0.52
C GLU A 106 -1.47 -13.20 0.23
N ARG A 107 -1.71 -12.01 0.81
CA ARG A 107 -0.76 -11.36 1.70
C ARG A 107 -0.32 -12.25 2.87
N ARG A 108 -1.20 -13.09 3.42
CA ARG A 108 -0.83 -13.99 4.52
C ARG A 108 0.09 -15.11 4.03
N GLU A 109 -0.21 -15.72 2.89
CA GLU A 109 0.66 -16.73 2.29
C GLU A 109 2.04 -16.15 1.95
N LEU A 110 2.07 -14.92 1.44
CA LEU A 110 3.29 -14.16 1.22
C LEU A 110 4.12 -14.02 2.50
N MET A 111 3.50 -13.58 3.59
CA MET A 111 4.17 -13.44 4.89
C MET A 111 4.71 -14.78 5.40
N ARG A 112 4.00 -15.89 5.17
CA ARG A 112 4.49 -17.23 5.52
C ARG A 112 5.71 -17.63 4.69
N HIS A 113 5.69 -17.39 3.37
CA HIS A 113 6.84 -17.67 2.50
C HIS A 113 8.06 -16.85 2.91
N MET A 114 7.88 -15.56 3.19
CA MET A 114 8.96 -14.72 3.71
C MET A 114 9.52 -15.25 5.03
N ASN A 115 8.65 -15.64 5.96
CA ASN A 115 9.10 -16.18 7.25
C ASN A 115 9.95 -17.43 7.04
N TYR A 116 9.52 -18.34 6.16
CA TYR A 116 10.27 -19.53 5.81
C TYR A 116 11.65 -19.17 5.24
N THR A 117 11.71 -18.23 4.29
CA THR A 117 12.96 -17.84 3.65
C THR A 117 13.92 -17.13 4.61
N LEU A 118 13.43 -16.18 5.40
CA LEU A 118 14.25 -15.47 6.40
C LEU A 118 14.76 -16.41 7.49
N SER A 119 13.94 -17.37 7.93
CA SER A 119 14.34 -18.39 8.92
C SER A 119 15.31 -19.42 8.35
N GLY A 120 15.24 -19.68 7.04
CA GLY A 120 16.10 -20.63 6.33
C GLY A 120 17.51 -20.11 6.00
N MET A 121 17.72 -18.80 5.97
CA MET A 121 19.02 -18.15 5.67
C MET A 121 20.08 -18.30 6.77
N ASN A 122 19.84 -19.16 7.76
CA ASN A 122 20.68 -19.34 8.94
C ASN A 122 21.99 -20.09 8.69
N SER A 123 22.19 -20.71 7.51
CA SER A 123 23.30 -21.63 7.24
C SER A 123 24.22 -21.25 6.09
N ALA A 124 23.91 -20.22 5.29
CA ALA A 124 24.77 -19.75 4.20
C ALA A 124 24.75 -18.22 4.12
N LYS A 125 25.91 -17.57 3.93
CA LYS A 125 25.95 -16.14 3.54
C LYS A 125 25.23 -16.02 2.18
N PRO A 126 24.06 -15.36 2.09
CA PRO A 126 23.41 -15.16 0.81
C PRO A 126 24.22 -14.19 -0.07
N ALA A 127 23.91 -14.17 -1.37
CA ALA A 127 24.57 -13.30 -2.34
C ALA A 127 24.40 -11.78 -2.05
N SER A 128 23.39 -11.38 -1.26
CA SER A 128 23.20 -9.99 -0.82
C SER A 128 23.45 -9.83 0.68
N PHE A 129 24.38 -8.93 1.02
CA PHE A 129 24.75 -8.66 2.41
C PHE A 129 23.62 -8.01 3.22
N ALA A 130 22.72 -7.25 2.57
CA ALA A 130 21.57 -6.61 3.22
C ALA A 130 20.51 -7.61 3.73
N LEU A 131 20.16 -8.64 2.93
CA LEU A 131 19.14 -9.63 3.33
C LEU A 131 19.58 -10.45 4.52
N TYR A 132 20.87 -10.77 4.58
CA TYR A 132 21.46 -11.46 5.72
C TYR A 132 21.25 -10.68 7.03
N LYS A 133 21.42 -9.36 7.01
CA LYS A 133 21.23 -8.50 8.20
C LYS A 133 19.79 -8.49 8.68
N VAL A 134 18.88 -8.33 7.72
CA VAL A 134 17.44 -8.38 7.94
C VAL A 134 17.04 -9.73 8.54
N ALA A 135 17.55 -10.84 7.99
CA ALA A 135 17.30 -12.19 8.49
C ALA A 135 17.83 -12.38 9.93
N LYS A 136 19.05 -11.90 10.23
CA LYS A 136 19.62 -11.99 11.59
C LYS A 136 18.89 -11.14 12.62
N PHE A 137 18.45 -9.95 12.25
CA PHE A 137 17.60 -9.13 13.11
C PHE A 137 16.26 -9.83 13.37
N TYR A 138 15.62 -10.31 12.31
CA TYR A 138 14.35 -11.03 12.37
C TYR A 138 14.44 -12.28 13.26
N GLU A 139 15.50 -13.09 13.08
CA GLU A 139 15.79 -14.27 13.90
C GLU A 139 15.88 -13.91 15.39
N SER A 140 16.56 -12.81 15.73
CA SER A 140 16.68 -12.37 17.12
C SER A 140 15.33 -12.02 17.75
N CYS A 141 14.43 -11.40 16.99
CA CYS A 141 13.06 -11.12 17.40
C CYS A 141 12.26 -12.42 17.60
N GLU A 142 12.27 -13.32 16.61
CA GLU A 142 11.57 -14.59 16.71
C GLU A 142 12.05 -15.40 17.91
N ARG A 143 13.37 -15.47 18.14
CA ARG A 143 13.93 -16.19 19.27
C ARG A 143 13.46 -15.59 20.59
N PHE A 144 13.48 -14.27 20.73
CA PHE A 144 12.96 -13.59 21.93
C PHE A 144 11.48 -13.87 22.16
N VAL A 145 10.66 -13.81 21.09
CA VAL A 145 9.23 -14.11 21.14
C VAL A 145 8.96 -15.61 21.40
N ARG A 146 9.92 -16.52 21.17
CA ARG A 146 9.75 -17.96 21.45
C ARG A 146 10.29 -18.39 22.82
N MET A 147 11.36 -17.78 23.34
CA MET A 147 12.08 -18.23 24.56
C MET A 147 11.37 -17.94 25.90
N GLY A 148 10.37 -17.06 25.97
CA GLY A 148 9.54 -16.86 27.17
C GLY A 148 10.20 -16.12 28.35
N THR A 149 9.61 -16.23 29.55
CA THR A 149 9.87 -15.37 30.73
C THR A 149 11.30 -15.36 31.25
N ALA A 150 12.07 -16.43 31.05
CA ALA A 150 13.48 -16.50 31.47
C ALA A 150 14.36 -15.43 30.79
N SER A 151 13.94 -14.91 29.63
CA SER A 151 14.62 -13.85 28.90
C SER A 151 14.22 -12.43 29.32
N VAL A 152 13.14 -12.24 30.10
CA VAL A 152 12.58 -10.89 30.34
C VAL A 152 13.44 -10.09 31.32
N SER A 153 13.94 -10.70 32.39
CA SER A 153 14.82 -10.04 33.36
C SER A 153 16.13 -9.53 32.74
N GLU A 154 16.76 -10.34 31.88
CA GLU A 154 17.96 -9.96 31.13
C GLU A 154 17.64 -8.89 30.08
N ALA A 155 16.47 -9.01 29.42
CA ALA A 155 15.97 -8.01 28.47
C ALA A 155 15.58 -6.66 29.09
N LEU A 156 15.42 -6.59 30.41
CA LEU A 156 15.15 -5.34 31.13
C LEU A 156 16.43 -4.53 31.41
N LEU A 157 17.62 -5.14 31.36
CA LEU A 157 18.89 -4.46 31.65
C LEU A 157 19.10 -3.19 30.81
N PRO A 158 18.85 -3.18 29.48
CA PRO A 158 19.00 -1.99 28.64
C PRO A 158 18.05 -0.84 29.04
N PHE A 159 16.93 -1.14 29.70
CA PHE A 159 15.92 -0.17 30.11
C PHE A 159 16.17 0.41 31.51
N ARG A 160 17.05 -0.22 32.31
CA ARG A 160 17.29 0.19 33.69
C ARG A 160 17.79 1.62 33.80
N ASP A 161 18.68 2.02 32.89
CA ASP A 161 19.27 3.36 32.91
C ASP A 161 18.26 4.43 32.49
N TYR A 162 17.32 4.11 31.59
CA TYR A 162 16.17 4.95 31.28
C TYR A 162 15.30 5.20 32.51
N GLY A 163 14.94 4.12 33.21
CA GLY A 163 14.12 4.20 34.41
C GLY A 163 14.80 5.01 35.51
N ARG A 164 16.08 4.74 35.80
CA ARG A 164 16.86 5.50 36.79
C ARG A 164 16.97 6.97 36.44
N LYS A 165 17.30 7.29 35.18
CA LYS A 165 17.41 8.69 34.73
C LYS A 165 16.09 9.42 34.88
N LEU A 166 14.97 8.81 34.47
CA LEU A 166 13.62 9.37 34.63
C LEU A 166 13.24 9.59 36.09
N LEU A 167 13.41 8.57 36.94
CA LEU A 167 13.03 8.63 38.36
C LEU A 167 13.84 9.66 39.16
N ASN A 168 15.04 10.01 38.69
CA ASN A 168 15.89 11.03 39.30
C ASN A 168 15.54 12.47 38.85
N MET A 169 14.65 12.65 37.88
CA MET A 169 14.21 13.98 37.46
C MET A 169 13.25 14.58 38.47
N SER A 170 13.52 15.81 38.91
CA SER A 170 12.75 16.50 39.94
C SER A 170 11.92 17.66 39.39
N THR A 171 12.20 18.11 38.16
CA THR A 171 11.50 19.27 37.55
C THR A 171 10.87 18.92 36.22
N PHE A 172 9.74 19.57 35.91
CA PHE A 172 9.03 19.37 34.64
C PHE A 172 9.89 19.67 33.40
N PRO A 173 10.70 20.75 33.34
CA PRO A 173 11.59 20.99 32.20
C PRO A 173 12.63 19.89 31.97
N GLN A 174 13.12 19.22 33.02
CA GLN A 174 14.01 18.06 32.86
C GLN A 174 13.31 16.90 32.17
N VAL A 175 12.04 16.66 32.51
CA VAL A 175 11.21 15.62 31.88
C VAL A 175 10.97 15.95 30.41
N VAL A 176 10.61 17.20 30.08
CA VAL A 176 10.41 17.63 28.68
C VAL A 176 11.70 17.52 27.87
N ARG A 177 12.84 17.97 28.43
CA ARG A 177 14.16 17.79 27.81
C ARG A 177 14.43 16.33 27.49
N TYR A 178 14.07 15.43 28.39
CA TYR A 178 14.27 14.01 28.15
C TYR A 178 13.31 13.42 27.12
N ILE A 179 12.05 13.87 27.06
CA ILE A 179 11.11 13.50 25.99
C ILE A 179 11.65 13.90 24.62
N VAL A 180 12.20 15.11 24.51
CA VAL A 180 12.82 15.62 23.29
C VAL A 180 14.05 14.80 22.92
N GLN A 181 14.93 14.54 23.89
CA GLN A 181 16.10 13.70 23.70
C GLN A 181 15.75 12.27 23.26
N LEU A 182 14.71 11.67 23.85
CA LEU A 182 14.24 10.34 23.47
C LEU A 182 13.76 10.32 22.01
N SER A 183 13.00 11.32 21.58
CA SER A 183 12.52 11.41 20.20
C SER A 183 13.65 11.71 19.21
N LEU A 184 14.38 12.81 19.40
CA LEU A 184 15.36 13.30 18.43
C LEU A 184 16.67 12.50 18.44
N ALA A 185 17.21 12.16 19.61
CA ALA A 185 18.50 11.46 19.68
C ALA A 185 18.38 9.93 19.67
N GLN A 186 17.18 9.38 19.90
CA GLN A 186 17.01 7.93 20.07
C GLN A 186 15.85 7.30 19.29
N GLY A 187 14.98 8.09 18.67
CA GLY A 187 13.83 7.59 17.90
C GLY A 187 12.76 6.93 18.79
N ILE A 188 12.73 7.25 20.09
CA ILE A 188 11.76 6.73 21.06
C ILE A 188 10.69 7.80 21.31
N HIS A 189 9.65 7.78 20.50
CA HIS A 189 8.49 8.67 20.68
C HIS A 189 7.62 8.19 21.85
N THR A 190 7.30 9.08 22.78
CA THR A 190 6.48 8.76 23.95
C THR A 190 5.07 9.33 23.79
N VAL A 191 4.74 10.36 24.56
CA VAL A 191 3.47 11.08 24.50
C VAL A 191 3.48 12.20 23.46
N LEU A 192 4.67 12.59 23.03
CA LEU A 192 4.92 13.47 21.89
C LEU A 192 5.78 12.72 20.87
N ASP A 193 5.47 12.93 19.60
CA ASP A 193 6.32 12.57 18.46
C ASP A 193 7.01 13.85 17.98
N ILE A 194 8.34 13.86 18.05
CA ILE A 194 9.17 15.00 17.68
C ILE A 194 10.14 14.50 16.61
N SER A 195 10.00 15.05 15.42
CA SER A 195 10.76 14.61 14.25
C SER A 195 11.08 15.80 13.35
N LEU A 196 11.85 15.56 12.30
CA LEU A 196 12.07 16.54 11.25
C LEU A 196 11.19 16.19 10.04
N ASN A 197 10.50 17.17 9.49
CA ASN A 197 9.92 17.12 8.16
C ASN A 197 10.97 17.61 7.16
N LYS A 198 11.28 16.79 6.17
CA LYS A 198 12.25 17.11 5.12
C LYS A 198 11.49 17.40 3.82
N PHE A 199 11.47 18.66 3.41
CA PHE A 199 11.02 19.10 2.10
C PHE A 199 12.24 19.27 1.18
N PRO A 200 12.09 19.16 -0.15
CA PRO A 200 13.20 19.29 -1.09
C PRO A 200 14.08 20.53 -0.89
N GLU A 201 13.50 21.63 -0.40
CA GLU A 201 14.18 22.92 -0.21
C GLU A 201 14.31 23.35 1.26
N ALA A 202 13.70 22.60 2.21
CA ALA A 202 13.64 23.03 3.61
C ALA A 202 13.49 21.86 4.59
N VAL A 203 14.07 22.01 5.78
CA VAL A 203 13.80 21.11 6.91
C VAL A 203 13.05 21.87 7.98
N SER A 204 11.94 21.34 8.46
CA SER A 204 11.15 21.94 9.54
C SER A 204 10.98 20.96 10.68
N LEU A 205 10.90 21.48 11.92
CA LEU A 205 10.58 20.66 13.07
C LEU A 205 9.10 20.26 13.01
N ARG A 206 8.83 18.99 13.31
CA ARG A 206 7.48 18.45 13.44
C ARG A 206 7.22 18.04 14.89
N LEU A 207 6.09 18.48 15.44
CA LEU A 207 5.64 18.18 16.80
C LEU A 207 4.21 17.62 16.76
N LEU A 208 4.08 16.30 16.83
CA LEU A 208 2.80 15.61 16.80
C LEU A 208 2.44 14.98 18.14
N ARG A 209 1.15 14.64 18.30
CA ARG A 209 0.71 13.77 19.39
C ARG A 209 1.35 12.39 19.24
N GLY A 210 1.88 11.85 20.34
CA GLY A 210 2.41 10.48 20.38
C GLY A 210 1.30 9.43 20.40
N GLN A 211 1.66 8.19 20.77
CA GLN A 211 0.70 7.08 20.84
C GLN A 211 0.43 6.65 22.30
N THR A 212 -0.80 6.25 22.60
CA THR A 212 -1.11 5.63 23.89
C THR A 212 -0.52 4.22 24.00
N LEU A 213 -0.43 3.67 25.22
CA LEU A 213 0.11 2.32 25.46
C LEU A 213 -0.67 1.28 24.65
N SER A 214 -2.00 1.34 24.70
CA SER A 214 -2.88 0.40 24.00
C SER A 214 -2.64 0.44 22.48
N ARG A 215 -2.42 1.65 21.92
CA ARG A 215 -2.17 1.83 20.49
C ARG A 215 -0.79 1.31 20.07
N LYS A 216 0.26 1.57 20.86
CA LYS A 216 1.61 1.03 20.61
C LYS A 216 1.67 -0.50 20.63
N MET A 217 0.89 -1.12 21.51
CA MET A 217 0.77 -2.58 21.60
C MET A 217 -0.20 -3.18 20.57
N ASN A 218 -0.88 -2.35 19.78
CA ASN A 218 -1.99 -2.79 18.92
C ASN A 218 -3.03 -3.63 19.68
N ALA A 219 -3.29 -3.23 20.93
CA ALA A 219 -4.11 -3.96 21.88
C ALA A 219 -5.42 -3.22 22.14
N LYS A 220 -6.53 -3.97 22.22
CA LYS A 220 -7.72 -3.42 22.89
C LYS A 220 -7.41 -3.29 24.38
N PRO A 221 -7.82 -2.21 25.06
CA PRO A 221 -7.65 -2.04 26.50
C PRO A 221 -8.55 -3.04 27.23
N THR A 222 -8.06 -4.26 27.36
CA THR A 222 -8.75 -5.46 27.85
C THR A 222 -8.08 -5.96 29.12
N LEU A 223 -8.72 -6.91 29.79
CA LEU A 223 -8.14 -7.61 30.94
C LEU A 223 -6.74 -8.17 30.63
N SER A 224 -6.49 -8.60 29.39
CA SER A 224 -5.20 -9.10 28.92
C SER A 224 -4.08 -8.06 28.99
N LEU A 225 -4.37 -6.80 28.65
CA LEU A 225 -3.40 -5.71 28.75
C LEU A 225 -3.05 -5.42 30.22
N LYS A 226 -4.07 -5.35 31.09
CA LYS A 226 -3.88 -5.15 32.53
C LYS A 226 -3.00 -6.26 33.12
N ASN A 227 -3.32 -7.52 32.83
CA ASN A 227 -2.58 -8.67 33.36
C ASN A 227 -1.13 -8.67 32.87
N TYR A 228 -0.90 -8.32 31.60
CA TYR A 228 0.45 -8.19 31.07
C TYR A 228 1.26 -7.10 31.77
N LEU A 229 0.68 -5.91 31.96
CA LEU A 229 1.34 -4.81 32.66
C LEU A 229 1.63 -5.16 34.12
N ILE A 230 0.73 -5.87 34.81
CA ILE A 230 0.99 -6.35 36.18
C ILE A 230 2.22 -7.25 36.20
N GLN A 231 2.32 -8.20 35.27
CA GLN A 231 3.47 -9.08 35.20
C GLN A 231 4.77 -8.31 34.88
N LEU A 232 4.77 -7.52 33.80
CA LEU A 232 5.95 -6.77 33.37
C LEU A 232 6.41 -5.80 34.47
N MET A 233 5.47 -5.07 35.09
CA MET A 233 5.80 -4.14 36.17
C MET A 233 6.25 -4.84 37.45
N GLY A 234 5.80 -6.06 37.71
CA GLY A 234 6.32 -6.87 38.82
C GLY A 234 7.81 -7.16 38.67
N GLU A 235 8.23 -7.57 37.46
CA GLU A 235 9.64 -7.86 37.13
C GLU A 235 10.49 -6.57 37.14
N VAL A 236 9.95 -5.48 36.60
CA VAL A 236 10.59 -4.15 36.61
C VAL A 236 10.74 -3.58 38.02
N SER A 237 9.72 -3.72 38.87
CA SER A 237 9.72 -3.17 40.24
C SER A 237 10.87 -3.78 41.07
N GLY A 238 11.17 -5.07 40.85
CA GLY A 238 12.34 -5.73 41.47
C GLY A 238 13.68 -5.16 41.00
N SER A 239 13.78 -4.76 39.72
CA SER A 239 15.01 -4.20 39.13
C SER A 239 15.23 -2.72 39.48
N LEU A 240 14.15 -1.95 39.66
CA LEU A 240 14.19 -0.53 40.01
C LEU A 240 14.16 -0.27 41.52
N GLY A 241 13.82 -1.27 42.34
CA GLY A 241 13.66 -1.09 43.79
C GLY A 241 12.47 -0.21 44.19
N HIS A 242 11.47 -0.07 43.30
CA HIS A 242 10.30 0.78 43.51
C HIS A 242 9.02 0.04 43.12
N ARG A 243 7.95 0.14 43.94
CA ARG A 243 6.66 -0.48 43.62
C ARG A 243 5.90 0.37 42.61
N ILE A 244 5.62 -0.20 41.45
CA ILE A 244 4.84 0.46 40.40
C ILE A 244 3.35 0.13 40.56
N ASN A 245 2.49 1.16 40.68
CA ASN A 245 1.04 0.99 40.73
C ASN A 245 0.44 0.91 39.32
N VAL A 246 0.14 -0.31 38.86
CA VAL A 246 -0.42 -0.54 37.51
C VAL A 246 -1.82 0.08 37.34
N THR A 247 -2.61 0.19 38.40
CA THR A 247 -3.93 0.83 38.32
C THR A 247 -3.81 2.31 37.98
N ALA A 248 -2.86 3.02 38.60
CA ALA A 248 -2.59 4.43 38.29
C ALA A 248 -2.14 4.62 36.82
N ILE A 249 -1.30 3.71 36.30
CA ILE A 249 -0.89 3.72 34.89
C ILE A 249 -2.10 3.56 33.95
N LEU A 250 -3.01 2.64 34.28
CA LEU A 250 -4.21 2.39 33.47
C LEU A 250 -5.20 3.56 33.51
N ASP A 251 -5.30 4.25 34.64
CA ASP A 251 -6.12 5.45 34.78
C ASP A 251 -5.56 6.60 33.92
N ILE A 252 -4.23 6.78 33.91
CA ILE A 252 -3.54 7.73 33.02
C ILE A 252 -3.78 7.34 31.55
N GLU A 253 -3.61 6.07 31.17
CA GLU A 253 -3.89 5.58 29.81
C GLU A 253 -5.33 5.88 29.38
N GLN A 254 -6.32 5.69 30.25
CA GLN A 254 -7.71 6.00 29.93
C GLN A 254 -7.93 7.49 29.67
N LYS A 255 -7.32 8.36 30.47
CA LYS A 255 -7.38 9.83 30.26
C LYS A 255 -6.68 10.23 28.97
N MET A 256 -5.47 9.70 28.71
CA MET A 256 -4.72 9.94 27.48
C MET A 256 -5.51 9.53 26.24
N ARG A 257 -6.19 8.38 26.27
CA ARG A 257 -7.07 7.95 25.16
C ARG A 257 -8.19 8.94 24.88
N LYS A 258 -8.79 9.53 25.92
CA LYS A 258 -9.84 10.54 25.76
C LYS A 258 -9.26 11.79 25.08
N TYR A 259 -8.14 12.30 25.56
CA TYR A 259 -7.49 13.48 24.95
C TYR A 259 -7.07 13.22 23.51
N MET A 260 -6.45 12.07 23.22
CA MET A 260 -6.03 11.72 21.86
C MET A 260 -7.18 11.43 20.90
N ALA A 261 -8.37 11.07 21.39
CA ALA A 261 -9.56 10.78 20.57
C ALA A 261 -10.48 11.99 20.33
N TRP A 262 -10.36 13.04 21.14
CA TRP A 262 -11.31 14.17 21.19
C TRP A 262 -11.28 15.07 19.94
N GLU A 263 -10.20 15.07 19.17
CA GLU A 263 -9.97 16.07 18.10
C GLU A 263 -10.09 15.46 16.69
N HIS A 264 -11.18 14.74 16.40
CA HIS A 264 -11.27 13.87 15.23
C HIS A 264 -12.19 14.34 14.09
N ARG A 265 -12.44 15.65 13.90
CA ARG A 265 -13.33 16.05 12.78
C ARG A 265 -12.84 17.05 11.74
N GLU A 266 -11.81 17.87 11.93
CA GLU A 266 -11.46 18.82 10.84
C GLU A 266 -10.06 19.45 10.88
N GLN A 267 -9.22 19.23 11.90
CA GLN A 267 -7.91 19.87 11.96
C GLN A 267 -6.83 19.06 11.22
N ARG A 268 -6.34 19.66 10.13
CA ARG A 268 -5.05 19.33 9.50
C ARG A 268 -3.93 19.87 10.41
N GLN A 269 -2.76 19.24 10.35
CA GLN A 269 -1.52 19.77 10.95
C GLN A 269 -1.42 21.28 10.67
N SER A 270 -1.22 22.08 11.70
CA SER A 270 -1.07 23.53 11.61
C SER A 270 0.40 23.93 11.56
N ILE A 271 0.67 25.15 11.10
CA ILE A 271 1.98 25.79 11.18
C ILE A 271 1.96 26.74 12.38
N ALA A 272 2.98 26.66 13.24
CA ALA A 272 3.12 27.50 14.42
C ALA A 272 4.60 27.90 14.61
N ILE A 273 4.87 28.76 15.58
CA ILE A 273 6.24 29.02 16.07
C ILE A 273 6.39 28.42 17.47
N LEU A 274 7.63 28.12 17.88
CA LEU A 274 7.89 27.57 19.22
C LEU A 274 7.41 28.49 20.36
N GLY A 275 7.33 29.81 20.10
CA GLY A 275 6.79 30.80 21.03
C GLY A 275 5.34 30.55 21.42
N ASP A 276 4.58 29.86 20.58
CA ASP A 276 3.17 29.56 20.83
C ASP A 276 2.99 28.45 21.90
N LEU A 277 4.07 27.75 22.28
CA LEU A 277 4.07 26.66 23.28
C LEU A 277 4.51 27.10 24.67
N THR A 278 4.50 28.40 24.96
CA THR A 278 5.19 29.00 26.12
C THR A 278 4.46 28.90 27.47
N THR A 279 3.33 28.21 27.55
CA THR A 279 2.53 28.11 28.79
C THR A 279 3.24 27.37 29.92
N ASP A 280 4.03 26.33 29.60
CA ASP A 280 4.70 25.49 30.59
C ASP A 280 6.23 25.56 30.57
N MET A 281 6.83 26.15 29.53
CA MET A 281 8.27 26.35 29.37
C MET A 281 8.55 27.64 28.61
N ARG A 282 9.63 28.35 28.95
CA ARG A 282 10.03 29.58 28.25
C ARG A 282 10.56 29.26 26.85
N LEU A 283 10.43 30.20 25.91
CA LEU A 283 10.92 30.04 24.53
C LEU A 283 12.40 29.66 24.47
N ASN A 284 13.26 30.32 25.26
CA ASN A 284 14.69 30.00 25.29
C ASN A 284 14.94 28.57 25.81
N GLU A 285 14.14 28.08 26.76
CA GLU A 285 14.24 26.71 27.25
C GLU A 285 13.84 25.69 26.17
N TRP A 286 12.81 25.99 25.38
CA TRP A 286 12.43 25.18 24.22
C TRP A 286 13.53 25.13 23.16
N LEU A 287 14.09 26.28 22.81
CA LEU A 287 15.18 26.37 21.84
C LEU A 287 16.42 25.60 22.32
N ASP A 288 16.81 25.76 23.58
CA ASP A 288 17.94 25.04 24.17
C ASP A 288 17.71 23.53 24.16
N VAL A 289 16.50 23.08 24.47
CA VAL A 289 16.15 21.66 24.52
C VAL A 289 16.12 21.03 23.13
N ILE A 290 15.50 21.68 22.15
CA ILE A 290 15.38 21.16 20.79
C ILE A 290 16.74 21.17 20.10
N ASN A 291 17.46 22.28 20.17
CA ASN A 291 18.74 22.44 19.47
C ASN A 291 19.89 21.65 20.08
N ALA A 292 19.72 21.06 21.28
CA ALA A 292 20.73 20.21 21.89
C ALA A 292 21.01 18.94 21.08
N ASP A 293 19.99 18.37 20.45
CA ASP A 293 20.08 17.10 19.71
C ASP A 293 19.96 17.27 18.18
N LEU A 294 19.79 18.51 17.70
CA LEU A 294 19.73 18.80 16.25
C LEU A 294 21.11 19.12 15.65
N PRO A 295 21.43 18.61 14.45
CA PRO A 295 22.60 19.03 13.68
C PRO A 295 22.59 20.53 13.41
N GLN A 296 23.77 21.13 13.26
CA GLN A 296 23.91 22.59 13.11
C GLN A 296 23.06 23.16 11.98
N GLN A 297 22.96 22.47 10.84
CA GLN A 297 22.17 22.90 9.69
C GLN A 297 20.64 22.84 9.89
N HIS A 298 20.17 22.18 10.96
CA HIS A 298 18.74 21.97 11.24
C HIS A 298 18.28 22.66 12.52
N LYS A 299 19.17 23.43 13.17
CA LYS A 299 18.81 24.17 14.38
C LYS A 299 17.73 25.19 14.09
N VAL A 300 16.77 25.26 15.01
CA VAL A 300 15.64 26.18 14.98
C VAL A 300 15.97 27.45 15.75
N ASN A 301 15.39 28.56 15.33
CA ASN A 301 15.46 29.86 15.98
C ASN A 301 14.05 30.36 16.35
N THR A 302 13.95 31.59 16.84
CA THR A 302 12.69 32.20 17.28
C THR A 302 11.66 32.40 16.16
N GLU A 303 12.11 32.43 14.91
CA GLU A 303 11.28 32.65 13.71
C GLU A 303 11.00 31.35 12.96
N SER A 304 11.55 30.23 13.42
CA SER A 304 11.41 28.94 12.74
C SER A 304 9.98 28.44 12.82
N MET A 305 9.37 28.27 11.64
CA MET A 305 8.06 27.67 11.49
C MET A 305 8.15 26.17 11.76
N ILE A 306 7.25 25.66 12.61
CA ILE A 306 7.14 24.26 12.97
C ILE A 306 5.79 23.71 12.52
N SER A 307 5.80 22.46 12.07
CA SER A 307 4.56 21.72 11.83
C SER A 307 4.10 21.12 13.15
N ILE A 308 2.89 21.45 13.59
CA ILE A 308 2.33 21.00 14.85
C ILE A 308 0.95 20.40 14.64
N ASP A 309 0.59 19.41 15.46
CA ASP A 309 -0.74 18.81 15.43
C ASP A 309 -1.83 19.86 15.73
N SER A 310 -1.76 20.43 16.93
CA SER A 310 -2.61 21.50 17.45
C SER A 310 -1.87 22.09 18.66
N VAL A 311 -1.73 23.42 18.71
CA VAL A 311 -1.06 24.11 19.83
C VAL A 311 -1.78 23.78 21.14
N ASP A 312 -3.11 23.86 21.13
CA ASP A 312 -3.96 23.59 22.29
C ASP A 312 -3.80 22.16 22.79
N LEU A 313 -3.77 21.18 21.88
CA LEU A 313 -3.58 19.78 22.26
C LEU A 313 -2.22 19.55 22.91
N ILE A 314 -1.15 20.08 22.31
CA ILE A 314 0.21 19.85 22.83
C ILE A 314 0.36 20.51 24.20
N GLN A 315 -0.16 21.71 24.39
CA GLN A 315 -0.22 22.37 25.71
C GLN A 315 -1.06 21.57 26.71
N LEU A 316 -2.21 21.02 26.30
CA LEU A 316 -3.03 20.16 27.15
C LEU A 316 -2.28 18.90 27.59
N LEU A 317 -1.52 18.27 26.68
CA LEU A 317 -0.72 17.10 27.01
C LEU A 317 0.41 17.45 27.98
N LEU A 318 1.14 18.53 27.74
CA LEU A 318 2.24 18.99 28.60
C LEU A 318 1.75 19.33 30.01
N SER A 319 0.68 20.14 30.11
CA SER A 319 0.06 20.50 31.39
C SER A 319 -0.47 19.28 32.14
N PHE A 320 -1.08 18.32 31.44
CA PHE A 320 -1.50 17.05 32.03
C PHE A 320 -0.31 16.29 32.65
N PHE A 321 0.81 16.16 31.93
CA PHE A 321 2.01 15.50 32.46
C PHE A 321 2.65 16.24 33.63
N ARG A 322 2.61 17.57 33.62
CA ARG A 322 3.09 18.41 34.72
C ARG A 322 2.35 18.10 36.03
N VAL A 323 1.03 17.96 35.96
CA VAL A 323 0.18 17.69 37.14
C VAL A 323 0.40 16.27 37.69
N LEU A 324 0.66 15.29 36.83
CA LEU A 324 0.84 13.90 37.25
C LEU A 324 2.14 13.66 38.04
N GLY A 325 3.13 14.55 37.94
CA GLY A 325 4.40 14.41 38.66
C GLY A 325 5.05 13.03 38.47
N LYS A 326 5.31 12.33 39.58
CA LYS A 326 5.98 11.01 39.58
C LYS A 326 5.19 9.92 38.84
N ASP A 327 3.86 9.93 38.90
CA ASP A 327 3.05 8.95 38.17
C ASP A 327 3.14 9.16 36.65
N GLY A 328 3.28 10.43 36.22
CA GLY A 328 3.54 10.78 34.83
C GLY A 328 4.91 10.27 34.36
N VAL A 329 5.95 10.43 35.18
CA VAL A 329 7.30 9.90 34.92
C VAL A 329 7.29 8.37 34.79
N ILE A 330 6.57 7.67 35.69
CA ILE A 330 6.41 6.22 35.61
C ILE A 330 5.68 5.83 34.32
N TYR A 331 4.61 6.55 33.95
CA TYR A 331 3.90 6.30 32.70
C TYR A 331 4.81 6.48 31.46
N LEU A 332 5.67 7.51 31.44
CA LEU A 332 6.67 7.70 30.38
C LEU A 332 7.66 6.54 30.34
N PHE A 333 8.10 6.03 31.49
CA PHE A 333 8.97 4.87 31.54
C PHE A 333 8.29 3.61 30.96
N VAL A 334 7.01 3.39 31.28
CA VAL A 334 6.22 2.30 30.69
C VAL A 334 6.10 2.46 29.16
N GLN A 335 5.93 3.69 28.67
CA GLN A 335 5.91 4.00 27.24
C GLN A 335 7.21 3.60 26.52
N ILE A 336 8.37 3.75 27.18
CA ILE A 336 9.68 3.32 26.67
C ILE A 336 9.78 1.80 26.70
N LEU A 337 9.42 1.17 27.82
CA LEU A 337 9.44 -0.30 27.95
C LEU A 337 8.59 -0.97 26.88
N ILE A 338 7.37 -0.49 26.65
CA ILE A 338 6.45 -1.06 25.66
C ILE A 338 7.04 -1.00 24.23
N ASP A 339 7.90 -0.04 23.92
CA ASP A 339 8.50 0.06 22.58
C ASP A 339 9.34 -1.17 22.21
N GLY A 340 10.07 -1.73 23.20
CA GLY A 340 10.83 -2.98 23.04
C GLY A 340 10.07 -4.25 23.45
N PHE A 341 9.13 -4.16 24.40
CA PHE A 341 8.42 -5.33 24.96
C PHE A 341 7.06 -5.63 24.32
N ARG A 342 6.53 -4.77 23.44
CA ARG A 342 5.28 -5.05 22.70
C ARG A 342 5.32 -6.38 21.95
N PHE A 343 6.50 -6.88 21.60
CA PHE A 343 6.67 -8.18 20.93
C PHE A 343 6.46 -9.38 21.87
N ASP A 344 6.82 -9.28 23.16
CA ASP A 344 6.48 -10.32 24.17
C ASP A 344 4.98 -10.31 24.52
N TYR A 345 4.33 -9.15 24.51
CA TYR A 345 2.88 -9.06 24.72
C TYR A 345 2.11 -9.94 23.72
N LEU A 346 2.51 -9.91 22.46
CA LEU A 346 1.83 -10.64 21.38
C LEU A 346 1.95 -12.16 21.54
N ARG A 347 3.08 -12.67 22.01
CA ARG A 347 3.23 -14.10 22.39
C ARG A 347 2.17 -14.54 23.39
N ARG A 348 1.94 -13.72 24.42
CA ARG A 348 1.09 -14.07 25.56
C ARG A 348 -0.39 -13.95 25.26
N VAL A 349 -0.77 -13.02 24.39
CA VAL A 349 -2.19 -12.79 24.05
C VAL A 349 -2.62 -13.55 22.81
N SER A 350 -1.70 -13.88 21.90
CA SER A 350 -1.99 -14.46 20.58
C SER A 350 -1.64 -15.95 20.49
N SER A 351 -1.57 -16.68 21.60
CA SER A 351 -1.07 -18.07 21.69
C SER A 351 -1.46 -18.91 20.44
N ASN A 352 -0.46 -19.25 19.62
CA ASN A 352 -0.47 -20.00 18.35
C ASN A 352 -0.70 -19.28 17.01
N ASP A 353 -0.87 -17.95 16.93
CA ASP A 353 -0.94 -17.29 15.61
C ASP A 353 0.46 -16.95 15.06
N THR A 354 1.02 -17.84 14.23
CA THR A 354 2.27 -17.62 13.49
C THR A 354 2.23 -16.32 12.68
N GLU A 355 1.07 -15.90 12.16
CA GLU A 355 0.93 -14.64 11.40
C GLU A 355 1.23 -13.42 12.29
N SER A 356 0.77 -13.44 13.54
CA SER A 356 0.96 -12.36 14.51
C SER A 356 2.44 -12.17 14.85
N ILE A 357 3.18 -13.27 15.04
CA ILE A 357 4.63 -13.24 15.33
C ILE A 357 5.40 -12.69 14.12
N VAL A 358 5.15 -13.26 12.93
CA VAL A 358 5.82 -12.86 11.68
C VAL A 358 5.57 -11.39 11.38
N SER A 359 4.31 -10.96 11.41
CA SER A 359 3.93 -9.57 11.15
C SER A 359 4.63 -8.61 12.09
N SER A 360 4.80 -9.00 13.35
CA SER A 360 5.34 -8.14 14.40
C SER A 360 6.85 -8.04 14.35
N CYS A 361 7.55 -9.16 14.13
CA CYS A 361 9.00 -9.13 13.92
C CYS A 361 9.36 -8.41 12.62
N LEU A 362 8.59 -8.57 11.54
CA LEU A 362 8.78 -7.75 10.33
C LEU A 362 8.54 -6.26 10.56
N ARG A 363 7.56 -5.87 11.41
CA ARG A 363 7.37 -4.46 11.82
C ARG A 363 8.57 -3.98 12.65
N ALA A 364 9.11 -4.82 13.52
CA ALA A 364 10.26 -4.48 14.33
C ALA A 364 11.47 -4.17 13.45
N THR A 365 11.78 -5.07 12.51
CA THR A 365 12.87 -4.88 11.55
C THR A 365 12.69 -3.59 10.76
N GLN A 366 11.48 -3.36 10.23
CA GLN A 366 11.17 -2.15 9.47
C GLN A 366 11.33 -0.86 10.30
N SER A 367 10.94 -0.87 11.58
CA SER A 367 11.04 0.33 12.43
C SER A 367 12.47 0.79 12.71
N VAL A 368 13.45 -0.07 12.43
CA VAL A 368 14.88 0.23 12.63
C VAL A 368 15.70 0.08 11.36
N MET A 369 15.06 -0.30 10.25
CA MET A 369 15.68 -0.50 8.95
C MET A 369 14.71 0.00 7.87
N ARG A 370 15.01 1.16 7.30
CA ARG A 370 14.21 1.75 6.20
C ARG A 370 14.09 0.79 5.02
N ASN A 371 12.96 0.85 4.33
CA ASN A 371 12.71 0.14 3.07
C ASN A 371 12.90 -1.39 3.12
N THR A 372 13.05 -1.98 4.32
CA THR A 372 13.40 -3.39 4.48
C THR A 372 12.35 -4.32 3.90
N ARG A 373 11.07 -3.97 4.04
CA ARG A 373 10.00 -4.75 3.41
C ARG A 373 10.07 -4.70 1.89
N GLY A 374 10.35 -3.53 1.32
CA GLY A 374 10.59 -3.36 -0.11
C GLY A 374 11.80 -4.15 -0.59
N THR A 375 12.92 -4.09 0.14
CA THR A 375 14.15 -4.84 -0.19
C THR A 375 13.97 -6.35 -0.05
N ILE A 376 13.28 -6.83 0.99
CA ILE A 376 12.95 -8.25 1.11
C ILE A 376 12.02 -8.66 -0.03
N ALA A 377 10.95 -7.89 -0.26
CA ALA A 377 9.96 -8.22 -1.29
C ALA A 377 10.60 -8.23 -2.69
N SER A 378 11.46 -7.25 -3.02
CA SER A 378 12.16 -7.27 -4.29
C SER A 378 13.11 -8.46 -4.39
N GLN A 379 13.91 -8.73 -3.37
CA GLN A 379 14.87 -9.85 -3.44
C GLN A 379 14.19 -11.24 -3.43
N LEU A 380 12.98 -11.36 -2.88
CA LEU A 380 12.24 -12.61 -2.88
C LEU A 380 11.37 -12.81 -4.13
N PHE A 381 10.87 -11.73 -4.74
CA PHE A 381 9.83 -11.82 -5.77
C PHE A 381 10.20 -11.14 -7.10
N THR A 382 11.36 -10.47 -7.19
CA THR A 382 11.83 -9.89 -8.46
C THR A 382 13.01 -10.64 -9.04
N GLU A 383 12.77 -11.35 -10.15
CA GLU A 383 13.81 -11.64 -11.12
C GLU A 383 14.05 -10.40 -11.98
N PRO A 384 15.31 -10.08 -12.35
CA PRO A 384 15.66 -8.86 -13.10
C PRO A 384 14.92 -8.64 -14.42
N SER A 385 14.45 -9.70 -15.08
CA SER A 385 13.71 -9.63 -16.34
C SER A 385 12.27 -9.14 -16.18
N GLY A 386 11.64 -9.41 -15.03
CA GLY A 386 10.20 -9.24 -14.86
C GLY A 386 9.72 -7.81 -14.58
N ASP A 387 10.63 -6.91 -14.18
CA ASP A 387 10.29 -5.50 -13.94
C ASP A 387 9.88 -4.79 -15.25
N THR A 388 10.33 -5.29 -16.40
CA THR A 388 9.94 -4.75 -17.71
C THR A 388 8.55 -5.20 -18.18
N ALA A 389 8.06 -6.35 -17.69
CA ALA A 389 6.85 -6.98 -18.20
C ALA A 389 5.55 -6.28 -17.79
N ILE A 390 5.59 -5.45 -16.74
CA ILE A 390 4.43 -4.64 -16.31
C ILE A 390 4.21 -3.40 -17.18
N TYR A 391 5.25 -2.83 -17.78
CA TYR A 391 5.13 -1.59 -18.58
C TYR A 391 4.19 -1.72 -19.78
N PRO A 392 4.25 -2.80 -20.59
CA PRO A 392 3.29 -2.99 -21.68
C PRO A 392 1.84 -3.11 -21.21
N ILE A 393 1.62 -3.72 -20.03
CA ILE A 393 0.28 -3.83 -19.43
C ILE A 393 -0.19 -2.44 -18.99
N PHE A 394 0.67 -1.71 -18.27
CA PHE A 394 0.37 -0.36 -17.82
C PHE A 394 0.06 0.58 -18.98
N SER A 395 0.86 0.58 -20.05
CA SER A 395 0.63 1.40 -21.24
C SER A 395 -0.75 1.12 -21.84
N LYS A 396 -1.10 -0.15 -22.07
CA LYS A 396 -2.40 -0.52 -22.63
C LYS A 396 -3.58 -0.10 -21.75
N VAL A 397 -3.42 -0.23 -20.43
CA VAL A 397 -4.45 0.18 -19.48
C VAL A 397 -4.56 1.71 -19.45
N LEU A 398 -3.44 2.42 -19.46
CA LEU A 398 -3.39 3.89 -19.53
C LEU A 398 -4.09 4.40 -20.79
N ASP A 399 -3.79 3.82 -21.96
CA ASP A 399 -4.43 4.16 -23.23
C ASP A 399 -5.95 3.95 -23.15
N SER A 400 -6.39 2.86 -22.51
CA SER A 400 -7.81 2.58 -22.34
C SER A 400 -8.51 3.49 -21.33
N VAL A 401 -7.84 3.94 -20.28
CA VAL A 401 -8.41 4.88 -19.29
C VAL A 401 -8.48 6.29 -19.87
N SER A 402 -7.50 6.66 -20.72
CA SER A 402 -7.41 7.98 -21.35
C SER A 402 -8.41 8.20 -22.50
N ILE A 403 -9.28 7.24 -22.80
CA ILE A 403 -10.27 7.40 -23.89
C ILE A 403 -11.26 8.52 -23.51
N PRO A 404 -11.42 9.57 -24.34
CA PRO A 404 -12.27 10.72 -24.01
C PRO A 404 -13.73 10.38 -23.69
N SER A 405 -14.26 9.30 -24.26
CA SER A 405 -15.63 8.83 -24.00
C SER A 405 -15.83 8.32 -22.57
N ALA A 406 -14.77 7.85 -21.90
CA ALA A 406 -14.85 7.41 -20.49
C ALA A 406 -15.15 8.57 -19.53
N PHE A 407 -14.90 9.81 -19.96
CA PHE A 407 -15.10 11.04 -19.19
C PHE A 407 -16.11 11.98 -19.87
N SER A 408 -16.96 11.49 -20.77
CA SER A 408 -17.92 12.31 -21.53
C SER A 408 -18.86 13.14 -20.65
N TRP A 409 -19.18 12.64 -19.47
CA TRP A 409 -20.00 13.29 -18.45
C TRP A 409 -19.31 14.44 -17.71
N MET A 410 -17.98 14.57 -17.84
CA MET A 410 -17.22 15.68 -17.27
C MET A 410 -17.22 16.89 -18.19
N THR A 411 -17.21 18.08 -17.58
CA THR A 411 -16.99 19.34 -18.30
C THR A 411 -15.68 19.30 -19.10
N VAL A 412 -15.59 20.12 -20.14
CA VAL A 412 -14.37 20.23 -20.98
C VAL A 412 -13.14 20.54 -20.12
N PHE A 413 -13.29 21.42 -19.12
CA PHE A 413 -12.24 21.78 -18.19
C PHE A 413 -11.77 20.57 -17.36
N MET A 414 -12.70 19.82 -16.76
CA MET A 414 -12.35 18.65 -15.95
C MET A 414 -11.76 17.52 -16.79
N ARG A 415 -12.25 17.30 -18.02
CA ARG A 415 -11.62 16.37 -18.96
C ARG A 415 -10.18 16.73 -19.30
N HIS A 416 -9.91 18.00 -19.59
CA HIS A 416 -8.56 18.46 -19.87
C HIS A 416 -7.63 18.29 -18.65
N LYS A 417 -8.15 18.54 -17.44
CA LYS A 417 -7.42 18.30 -16.20
C LYS A 417 -7.12 16.81 -15.99
N ALA A 418 -8.11 15.94 -16.21
CA ALA A 418 -7.95 14.49 -16.11
C ALA A 418 -6.91 13.97 -17.10
N ASP A 419 -6.98 14.39 -18.36
CA ASP A 419 -6.02 14.05 -19.41
C ASP A 419 -4.59 14.47 -19.03
N LYS A 420 -4.41 15.72 -18.58
CA LYS A 420 -3.11 16.21 -18.12
C LYS A 420 -2.57 15.41 -16.92
N THR A 421 -3.43 15.05 -15.97
CA THR A 421 -3.04 14.20 -14.83
C THR A 421 -2.62 12.81 -15.29
N LEU A 422 -3.38 12.16 -16.17
CA LEU A 422 -3.05 10.83 -16.70
C LEU A 422 -1.72 10.83 -17.46
N GLN A 423 -1.46 11.86 -18.27
CA GLN A 423 -0.20 12.03 -19.02
C GLN A 423 1.01 12.23 -18.10
N SER A 424 0.81 12.73 -16.87
CA SER A 424 1.88 12.91 -15.90
C SER A 424 2.12 11.70 -15.00
N VAL A 425 1.24 10.67 -15.04
CA VAL A 425 1.38 9.52 -14.14
C VAL A 425 2.56 8.65 -14.55
N SER A 426 3.48 8.44 -13.61
CA SER A 426 4.61 7.52 -13.75
C SER A 426 4.34 6.17 -13.08
N LEU A 427 4.85 5.07 -13.66
CA LEU A 427 4.81 3.75 -13.04
C LEU A 427 6.11 3.43 -12.32
N TYR A 428 6.01 3.07 -11.04
CA TYR A 428 7.09 2.48 -10.25
C TYR A 428 6.85 0.98 -10.15
N PRO A 429 7.64 0.17 -10.90
CA PRO A 429 7.45 -1.28 -10.97
C PRO A 429 7.94 -1.95 -9.67
N PHE A 430 7.88 -3.28 -9.65
CA PHE A 430 8.05 -4.12 -8.47
C PHE A 430 9.31 -3.87 -7.61
N ASN A 431 10.40 -3.31 -8.18
CA ASN A 431 11.71 -3.23 -7.55
C ASN A 431 12.13 -1.81 -7.10
N VAL A 432 11.25 -1.09 -6.40
CA VAL A 432 11.48 0.32 -6.01
C VAL A 432 12.63 0.49 -4.99
N TYR A 433 13.05 -0.56 -4.26
CA TYR A 433 13.89 -0.41 -3.05
C TYR A 433 15.11 -1.33 -2.96
N SER A 434 15.68 -1.78 -4.09
CA SER A 434 16.79 -2.74 -4.08
C SER A 434 18.11 -2.23 -3.46
N GLN A 435 18.25 -0.94 -3.17
CA GLN A 435 19.54 -0.37 -2.76
C GLN A 435 19.42 0.62 -1.61
N THR A 436 19.26 0.11 -0.38
CA THR A 436 19.76 0.83 0.79
C THR A 436 21.04 0.12 1.26
N PRO A 437 22.22 0.75 1.14
CA PRO A 437 23.46 0.15 1.61
C PRO A 437 23.44 0.09 3.13
N PHE A 438 23.60 -1.11 3.65
CA PHE A 438 23.72 -1.35 5.07
C PHE A 438 25.20 -1.40 5.42
N ASP A 439 25.67 -0.59 6.35
CA ASP A 439 27.09 -0.53 6.71
C ASP A 439 27.52 -1.77 7.54
N GLU A 440 28.70 -2.35 7.27
CA GLU A 440 29.22 -3.56 7.94
C GLU A 440 29.27 -3.43 9.46
N ALA A 441 29.52 -2.21 9.95
CA ALA A 441 29.61 -1.88 11.38
C ALA A 441 28.34 -2.23 12.18
N ASP A 442 27.17 -2.28 11.52
CA ASP A 442 25.89 -2.57 12.18
C ASP A 442 25.72 -4.01 12.65
N LEU A 443 26.33 -4.97 11.95
CA LEU A 443 26.28 -6.38 12.34
C LEU A 443 27.21 -6.71 13.50
N GLY A 444 28.32 -5.98 13.64
CA GLY A 444 29.27 -6.18 14.74
C GLY A 444 28.64 -5.93 16.12
N ALA A 445 27.57 -5.13 16.18
CA ALA A 445 26.77 -4.89 17.37
C ALA A 445 25.75 -6.02 17.65
N VAL A 446 25.22 -6.69 16.61
CA VAL A 446 24.28 -7.84 16.70
C VAL A 446 24.88 -8.99 17.50
N SER A 447 26.18 -9.25 17.33
CA SER A 447 26.86 -10.35 18.02
C SER A 447 27.27 -10.04 19.46
N LYS A 448 27.25 -8.77 19.88
CA LYS A 448 27.77 -8.33 21.19
C LYS A 448 26.70 -7.97 22.20
N THR A 449 25.46 -7.74 21.76
CA THR A 449 24.36 -7.31 22.62
C THR A 449 23.43 -8.48 22.93
N GLY A 450 23.40 -8.91 24.20
CA GLY A 450 22.37 -9.83 24.69
C GLY A 450 20.96 -9.25 24.53
N SER A 451 19.95 -10.12 24.54
CA SER A 451 18.50 -9.84 24.45
C SER A 451 18.02 -8.93 23.29
N PHE A 452 16.99 -9.36 22.56
CA PHE A 452 16.43 -8.60 21.43
C PHE A 452 16.00 -7.15 21.75
N PRO A 453 15.32 -6.85 22.87
CA PRO A 453 14.88 -5.47 23.17
C PRO A 453 16.02 -4.45 23.28
N GLY A 454 17.19 -4.85 23.82
CA GLY A 454 18.35 -3.96 23.89
C GLY A 454 18.91 -3.62 22.52
N PHE A 455 19.04 -4.65 21.69
CA PHE A 455 19.47 -4.50 20.30
C PHE A 455 18.49 -3.65 19.48
N PHE A 456 17.18 -3.83 19.68
CA PHE A 456 16.12 -3.02 19.05
C PHE A 456 16.29 -1.53 19.35
N LEU A 457 16.50 -1.15 20.63
CA LEU A 457 16.71 0.25 21.01
C LEU A 457 17.99 0.85 20.41
N GLN A 458 19.07 0.07 20.35
CA GLN A 458 20.33 0.53 19.75
C GLN A 458 20.15 0.84 18.26
N MET A 459 19.45 -0.04 17.54
CA MET A 459 19.17 0.16 16.11
C MET A 459 18.25 1.35 15.88
N LYS A 460 17.21 1.56 16.72
CA LYS A 460 16.39 2.78 16.68
C LYS A 460 17.23 4.05 16.81
N LYS A 461 18.11 4.08 17.82
CA LYS A 461 19.00 5.21 18.05
C LYS A 461 19.85 5.50 16.83
N ARG A 462 20.47 4.49 16.24
CA ARG A 462 21.32 4.67 15.05
C ARG A 462 20.51 5.16 13.85
N GLN A 463 19.38 4.53 13.57
CA GLN A 463 18.51 4.94 12.47
C GLN A 463 18.08 6.40 12.65
N GLN A 464 17.72 6.81 13.87
CA GLN A 464 17.36 8.19 14.16
C GLN A 464 18.51 9.16 13.88
N LEU A 465 19.75 8.83 14.24
CA LEU A 465 20.91 9.67 13.95
C LEU A 465 21.13 9.84 12.44
N ILE A 466 21.02 8.73 11.68
CA ILE A 466 21.08 8.76 10.21
C ILE A 466 19.98 9.70 9.66
N LEU A 467 18.75 9.59 10.17
CA LEU A 467 17.64 10.45 9.77
C LEU A 467 17.89 11.93 10.06
N LEU A 468 18.62 12.26 11.13
CA LEU A 468 18.94 13.66 11.42
C LEU A 468 20.04 14.19 10.50
N GLU A 469 21.00 13.36 10.11
CA GLU A 469 22.17 13.78 9.31
C GLU A 469 21.91 13.79 7.80
N GLU A 470 21.01 12.93 7.31
CA GLU A 470 20.69 12.84 5.88
C GLU A 470 20.09 14.17 5.36
N PRO A 471 20.53 14.67 4.20
CA PRO A 471 19.88 15.81 3.56
C PRO A 471 18.43 15.47 3.16
N PRO A 472 17.56 16.47 2.95
CA PRO A 472 16.27 16.23 2.30
C PRO A 472 16.52 15.58 0.94
N ALA A 473 16.04 14.35 0.75
CA ALA A 473 16.13 13.70 -0.54
C ALA A 473 15.06 14.33 -1.46
N PRO A 474 15.44 15.02 -2.55
CA PRO A 474 14.47 15.34 -3.58
C PRO A 474 14.03 13.99 -4.16
N HIS A 475 12.75 13.65 -3.99
CA HIS A 475 12.09 12.49 -4.63
C HIS A 475 12.18 11.11 -3.95
N GLU A 476 12.48 11.00 -2.65
CA GLU A 476 12.24 9.73 -1.96
C GLU A 476 10.71 9.53 -1.82
N LEU A 477 10.18 8.53 -2.52
CA LEU A 477 8.78 8.11 -2.44
C LEU A 477 8.51 7.59 -1.02
N GLU A 478 7.91 8.44 -0.16
CA GLU A 478 7.42 8.05 1.16
C GLU A 478 6.17 7.17 1.04
N ILE A 479 6.35 5.93 0.62
CA ILE A 479 5.29 4.93 0.54
C ILE A 479 5.18 4.25 1.89
N ASP A 480 3.94 4.05 2.38
CA ASP A 480 3.72 3.18 3.53
C ASP A 480 4.28 1.79 3.24
N ASP A 481 5.35 1.38 3.90
CA ASP A 481 5.94 0.04 3.74
C ASP A 481 4.95 -1.11 3.99
N ALA A 482 3.84 -0.87 4.71
CA ALA A 482 2.77 -1.86 4.83
C ALA A 482 2.05 -2.11 3.50
N PHE A 483 2.05 -1.12 2.60
CA PHE A 483 1.59 -1.22 1.22
C PHE A 483 2.57 -1.98 0.33
N LEU A 484 3.89 -1.89 0.56
CA LEU A 484 4.89 -2.68 -0.19
C LEU A 484 4.76 -4.19 -0.05
N MET A 485 4.00 -4.61 0.97
CA MET A 485 3.64 -5.99 1.22
C MET A 485 2.15 -6.26 0.99
N SER A 486 1.45 -5.35 0.31
CA SER A 486 0.03 -5.47 0.00
C SER A 486 -0.17 -6.12 -1.36
N SER A 487 -1.34 -6.72 -1.56
CA SER A 487 -1.74 -7.29 -2.84
C SER A 487 -2.56 -6.30 -3.67
N ASP A 488 -2.23 -5.00 -3.60
CA ASP A 488 -2.98 -3.91 -4.24
C ASP A 488 -2.01 -2.95 -4.96
N VAL A 489 -2.56 -2.04 -5.78
CA VAL A 489 -1.84 -0.97 -6.47
C VAL A 489 -2.26 0.38 -5.89
N LEU A 490 -1.31 1.28 -5.67
CA LEU A 490 -1.54 2.59 -5.05
C LEU A 490 -1.23 3.70 -6.06
N TYR A 491 -2.08 4.73 -6.07
CA TYR A 491 -1.74 6.03 -6.62
C TYR A 491 -1.22 6.92 -5.50
N HIS A 492 -0.04 7.50 -5.70
CA HIS A 492 0.65 8.39 -4.76
C HIS A 492 0.54 9.83 -5.27
N ASP A 493 -0.31 10.62 -4.61
CA ASP A 493 -0.69 11.98 -5.05
C ASP A 493 0.52 12.92 -5.20
N GLN A 494 1.46 12.91 -4.24
CA GLN A 494 2.56 13.87 -4.19
C GLN A 494 3.56 13.70 -5.34
N SER A 495 3.81 12.46 -5.75
CA SER A 495 4.73 12.15 -6.84
C SER A 495 4.01 11.96 -8.18
N SER A 496 2.67 11.97 -8.17
CA SER A 496 1.84 11.61 -9.32
C SER A 496 2.28 10.28 -9.92
N SER A 497 2.28 9.24 -9.08
CA SER A 497 2.87 7.95 -9.45
C SER A 497 1.99 6.78 -9.06
N ILE A 498 2.04 5.71 -9.84
CA ILE A 498 1.45 4.43 -9.50
C ILE A 498 2.54 3.49 -9.03
N VAL A 499 2.30 2.87 -7.88
CA VAL A 499 3.23 1.94 -7.23
C VAL A 499 2.65 0.54 -7.30
N ALA A 500 3.36 -0.37 -7.96
CA ALA A 500 3.04 -1.80 -8.00
C ALA A 500 4.02 -2.58 -7.11
N PRO A 501 3.60 -3.08 -5.95
CA PRO A 501 4.50 -3.78 -5.03
C PRO A 501 4.86 -5.19 -5.55
N ALA A 502 6.08 -5.65 -5.27
CA ALA A 502 6.59 -6.95 -5.72
C ALA A 502 5.73 -8.16 -5.31
N SER A 503 4.99 -8.01 -4.21
CA SER A 503 3.98 -8.97 -3.72
C SER A 503 2.91 -9.32 -4.74
N LEU A 504 2.65 -8.47 -5.74
CA LEU A 504 1.72 -8.78 -6.83
C LEU A 504 2.22 -9.92 -7.72
N ARG A 505 3.53 -10.22 -7.76
CA ARG A 505 4.12 -11.33 -8.54
C ARG A 505 3.94 -12.70 -7.88
N GLN A 506 3.19 -12.78 -6.78
CA GLN A 506 2.90 -14.07 -6.15
C GLN A 506 2.06 -14.94 -7.09
N GLU A 507 2.71 -15.93 -7.70
CA GLU A 507 2.05 -16.99 -8.46
C GLU A 507 1.11 -17.77 -7.53
N PRO A 508 -0.06 -18.24 -8.03
CA PRO A 508 -0.67 -18.04 -9.36
C PRO A 508 -1.69 -16.89 -9.38
N VAL A 509 -1.81 -16.09 -8.31
CA VAL A 509 -3.09 -15.46 -8.00
C VAL A 509 -3.23 -14.04 -8.51
N LEU A 510 -2.17 -13.23 -8.60
CA LEU A 510 -2.30 -11.80 -8.93
C LEU A 510 -1.58 -11.43 -10.23
N TYR A 511 -0.41 -12.01 -10.46
CA TYR A 511 0.37 -11.87 -11.69
C TYR A 511 1.28 -13.08 -11.84
N ALA A 512 1.47 -13.54 -13.08
CA ALA A 512 2.43 -14.57 -13.43
C ALA A 512 2.98 -14.29 -14.83
N GLU A 513 4.26 -14.55 -15.06
CA GLU A 513 4.84 -14.43 -16.39
C GLU A 513 4.48 -15.62 -17.28
N GLY A 514 4.34 -15.36 -18.57
CA GLY A 514 3.99 -16.39 -19.55
C GLY A 514 2.55 -16.90 -19.45
N VAL A 515 1.66 -16.19 -18.74
CA VAL A 515 0.21 -16.46 -18.77
C VAL A 515 -0.50 -15.55 -19.79
N PRO A 516 -1.68 -15.95 -20.29
CA PRO A 516 -2.39 -15.18 -21.30
C PRO A 516 -2.89 -13.81 -20.81
N PRO A 517 -3.11 -12.84 -21.73
CA PRO A 517 -3.48 -11.47 -21.38
C PRO A 517 -4.74 -11.35 -20.51
N GLU A 518 -5.78 -12.15 -20.75
CA GLU A 518 -7.04 -12.16 -20.00
C GLU A 518 -6.86 -12.50 -18.52
N TYR A 519 -5.87 -13.34 -18.21
CA TYR A 519 -5.57 -13.76 -16.85
C TYR A 519 -4.99 -12.59 -16.05
N VAL A 520 -4.10 -11.82 -16.70
CA VAL A 520 -3.42 -10.65 -16.12
C VAL A 520 -4.33 -9.42 -16.12
N MET A 521 -5.01 -9.15 -17.23
CA MET A 521 -5.91 -8.01 -17.37
C MET A 521 -7.09 -8.11 -16.39
N GLY A 522 -7.59 -9.30 -16.12
CA GLY A 522 -8.65 -9.53 -15.13
C GLY A 522 -8.22 -9.29 -13.67
N THR A 523 -6.93 -9.08 -13.39
CA THR A 523 -6.43 -8.80 -12.04
C THR A 523 -5.57 -7.55 -12.02
N LEU A 524 -4.28 -7.65 -12.37
CA LEU A 524 -3.36 -6.52 -12.42
C LEU A 524 -3.86 -5.39 -13.31
N GLY A 525 -4.45 -5.70 -14.47
CA GLY A 525 -5.02 -4.68 -15.37
C GLY A 525 -6.12 -3.85 -14.68
N VAL A 526 -7.03 -4.52 -13.97
CA VAL A 526 -8.08 -3.84 -13.19
C VAL A 526 -7.49 -3.00 -12.06
N LEU A 527 -6.48 -3.50 -11.33
CA LEU A 527 -5.85 -2.76 -10.24
C LEU A 527 -5.10 -1.51 -10.73
N LEU A 528 -4.43 -1.60 -11.88
CA LEU A 528 -3.79 -0.45 -12.54
C LEU A 528 -4.82 0.57 -13.00
N ALA A 529 -5.91 0.12 -13.64
CA ALA A 529 -7.01 0.99 -14.07
C ALA A 529 -7.63 1.71 -12.87
N ARG A 530 -7.81 1.01 -11.75
CA ARG A 530 -8.32 1.57 -10.50
C ARG A 530 -7.42 2.67 -9.94
N ALA A 531 -6.11 2.45 -9.94
CA ALA A 531 -5.16 3.44 -9.47
C ALA A 531 -5.15 4.69 -10.37
N LEU A 532 -5.20 4.52 -11.69
CA LEU A 532 -5.33 5.63 -12.64
C LEU A 532 -6.63 6.41 -12.45
N LEU A 533 -7.76 5.73 -12.30
CA LEU A 533 -9.06 6.37 -12.07
C LEU A 533 -9.11 7.14 -10.76
N ARG A 534 -8.43 6.66 -9.72
CA ARG A 534 -8.28 7.40 -8.45
C ARG A 534 -7.48 8.69 -8.58
N ALA A 535 -6.55 8.76 -9.53
CA ALA A 535 -5.80 9.98 -9.80
C ALA A 535 -6.69 11.10 -10.34
N VAL A 536 -7.74 10.76 -11.09
CA VAL A 536 -8.59 11.73 -11.80
C VAL A 536 -9.99 11.91 -11.21
N ILE A 537 -10.47 10.94 -10.43
CA ILE A 537 -11.77 11.01 -9.73
C ILE A 537 -11.50 11.21 -8.24
N PRO A 538 -11.39 12.46 -7.75
CA PRO A 538 -11.18 12.73 -6.34
C PRO A 538 -12.36 12.21 -5.50
N ILE A 539 -12.09 11.12 -4.76
CA ILE A 539 -13.08 10.42 -3.93
C ILE A 539 -13.66 11.33 -2.82
N ASN A 540 -12.89 12.32 -2.36
CA ASN A 540 -13.23 13.15 -1.18
C ASN A 540 -13.52 14.63 -1.47
N ALA A 541 -13.53 15.08 -2.72
CA ALA A 541 -13.64 16.50 -3.04
C ALA A 541 -14.97 16.86 -3.71
N SER A 542 -16.05 16.87 -2.93
CA SER A 542 -17.37 17.34 -3.38
C SER A 542 -17.36 18.80 -3.86
N ALA A 543 -16.37 19.59 -3.46
CA ALA A 543 -16.15 20.97 -3.88
C ALA A 543 -15.47 21.13 -5.26
N VAL A 544 -14.94 20.04 -5.84
CA VAL A 544 -14.22 20.08 -7.13
C VAL A 544 -15.16 19.97 -8.33
N TRP A 545 -16.33 19.36 -8.15
CA TRP A 545 -17.28 19.08 -9.22
C TRP A 545 -18.33 20.19 -9.38
N SER A 546 -18.72 20.49 -10.63
CA SER A 546 -19.83 21.40 -10.90
C SER A 546 -21.16 20.83 -10.36
N PRO A 547 -22.20 21.66 -10.16
CA PRO A 547 -23.54 21.17 -9.81
C PRO A 547 -24.06 20.11 -10.79
N GLU A 548 -23.81 20.27 -12.08
CA GLU A 548 -24.24 19.35 -13.15
C GLU A 548 -23.50 18.02 -13.07
N GLU A 549 -22.17 18.05 -12.94
CA GLU A 549 -21.35 16.83 -12.77
C GLU A 549 -21.75 16.05 -11.51
N ARG A 550 -22.06 16.76 -10.42
CA ARG A 550 -22.57 16.15 -9.18
C ARG A 550 -23.93 15.48 -9.39
N PHE A 551 -24.84 16.13 -10.14
CA PHE A 551 -26.14 15.56 -10.44
C PHE A 551 -26.03 14.29 -11.27
N VAL A 552 -25.15 14.29 -12.28
CA VAL A 552 -24.89 13.12 -13.13
C VAL A 552 -24.33 11.95 -12.32
N LEU A 553 -23.33 12.19 -11.46
CA LEU A 553 -22.80 11.17 -10.55
C LEU A 553 -23.85 10.67 -9.56
N PHE A 554 -24.66 11.57 -8.99
CA PHE A 554 -25.73 11.20 -8.08
C PHE A 554 -26.77 10.30 -8.76
N SER A 555 -27.16 10.62 -10.00
CA SER A 555 -28.10 9.82 -10.79
C SER A 555 -27.56 8.42 -11.07
N PHE A 556 -26.26 8.32 -11.37
CA PHE A 556 -25.59 7.04 -11.50
C PHE A 556 -25.57 6.24 -10.19
N TYR A 557 -25.33 6.89 -9.05
CA TYR A 557 -25.35 6.22 -7.74
C TYR A 557 -26.75 5.69 -7.37
N GLU A 558 -27.81 6.47 -7.64
CA GLU A 558 -29.19 6.02 -7.47
C GLU A 558 -29.51 4.82 -8.35
N CYS A 559 -29.06 4.84 -9.62
CA CYS A 559 -29.18 3.69 -10.51
C CYS A 559 -28.46 2.46 -9.95
N LEU A 560 -27.21 2.60 -9.49
CA LEU A 560 -26.47 1.48 -8.87
C LEU A 560 -27.19 0.93 -7.64
N HIS A 561 -27.78 1.81 -6.82
CA HIS A 561 -28.58 1.38 -5.67
C HIS A 561 -29.83 0.61 -6.09
N ALA A 562 -30.54 1.07 -7.12
CA ALA A 562 -31.71 0.37 -7.67
C ALA A 562 -31.32 -0.99 -8.24
N LEU A 563 -30.25 -1.05 -9.05
CA LEU A 563 -29.73 -2.28 -9.62
C LEU A 563 -29.28 -3.27 -8.54
N ALA A 564 -28.60 -2.80 -7.49
CA ALA A 564 -28.19 -3.63 -6.35
C ALA A 564 -29.38 -4.25 -5.61
N ARG A 565 -30.47 -3.47 -5.39
CA ARG A 565 -31.69 -3.98 -4.74
C ARG A 565 -32.31 -5.13 -5.55
N THR A 566 -32.43 -4.94 -6.86
CA THR A 566 -33.05 -5.91 -7.77
C THR A 566 -32.18 -7.16 -7.93
N ALA A 567 -30.89 -6.99 -8.19
CA ALA A 567 -29.98 -8.09 -8.51
C ALA A 567 -29.58 -8.93 -7.29
N LEU A 568 -29.43 -8.32 -6.11
CA LEU A 568 -29.00 -9.03 -4.90
C LEU A 568 -30.17 -9.49 -4.02
N ASN A 569 -31.41 -9.09 -4.34
CA ASN A 569 -32.62 -9.38 -3.58
C ASN A 569 -32.49 -9.08 -2.07
N VAL A 570 -31.81 -7.97 -1.75
CA VAL A 570 -31.49 -7.57 -0.37
C VAL A 570 -31.90 -6.11 -0.16
N SER A 571 -32.49 -5.80 1.00
CA SER A 571 -32.83 -4.41 1.36
C SER A 571 -31.57 -3.57 1.56
N ILE A 572 -31.62 -2.27 1.21
CA ILE A 572 -30.47 -1.36 1.36
C ILE A 572 -29.91 -1.35 2.77
N ASP A 573 -30.78 -1.39 3.78
CA ASP A 573 -30.37 -1.40 5.19
C ASP A 573 -29.48 -2.61 5.55
N ARG A 574 -29.58 -3.71 4.78
CA ARG A 574 -28.78 -4.93 4.95
C ARG A 574 -27.51 -4.97 4.12
N LEU A 575 -27.39 -4.19 3.03
CA LEU A 575 -26.21 -4.17 2.15
C LEU A 575 -24.93 -3.66 2.85
N GLY A 576 -25.04 -3.17 4.09
CA GLY A 576 -23.94 -2.55 4.81
C GLY A 576 -23.62 -1.16 4.24
N LYS A 577 -22.67 -0.46 4.84
CA LYS A 577 -22.15 0.81 4.29
C LYS A 577 -21.16 0.48 3.18
N TRP A 578 -21.64 0.37 1.94
CA TRP A 578 -20.77 0.44 0.75
C TRP A 578 -20.83 1.85 0.18
N ASP A 579 -19.74 2.27 -0.47
CA ASP A 579 -19.64 3.58 -1.09
C ASP A 579 -19.92 3.45 -2.60
N PRO A 580 -21.00 4.05 -3.13
CA PRO A 580 -21.29 4.04 -4.56
C PRO A 580 -20.16 4.59 -5.43
N ARG A 581 -19.33 5.49 -4.89
CA ARG A 581 -18.13 6.01 -5.56
C ARG A 581 -17.10 4.92 -5.81
N ASP A 582 -16.89 4.04 -4.83
CA ASP A 582 -15.97 2.93 -4.98
C ASP A 582 -16.49 1.95 -6.03
N VAL A 583 -17.79 1.66 -6.04
CA VAL A 583 -18.39 0.78 -7.06
C VAL A 583 -18.25 1.40 -8.45
N TYR A 584 -18.50 2.71 -8.61
CA TYR A 584 -18.27 3.42 -9.87
C TYR A 584 -16.84 3.23 -10.36
N ILE A 585 -15.85 3.47 -9.50
CA ILE A 585 -14.44 3.30 -9.83
C ILE A 585 -14.19 1.85 -10.24
N TRP A 586 -14.71 0.86 -9.52
CA TRP A 586 -14.56 -0.56 -9.88
C TRP A 586 -15.18 -0.88 -11.23
N THR A 587 -16.38 -0.39 -11.54
CA THR A 587 -17.06 -0.54 -12.84
C THR A 587 -16.22 0.03 -13.98
N GLN A 588 -15.70 1.24 -13.82
CA GLN A 588 -14.84 1.84 -14.85
C GLN A 588 -13.49 1.11 -14.95
N SER A 589 -12.95 0.61 -13.83
CA SER A 589 -11.69 -0.12 -13.81
C SER A 589 -11.77 -1.43 -14.58
N VAL A 590 -12.84 -2.22 -14.35
CA VAL A 590 -13.04 -3.48 -15.06
C VAL A 590 -13.33 -3.24 -16.55
N ARG A 591 -14.08 -2.19 -16.89
CA ARG A 591 -14.36 -1.82 -18.29
C ARG A 591 -13.09 -1.39 -19.03
N SER A 592 -12.26 -0.54 -18.43
CA SER A 592 -10.99 -0.11 -19.05
C SER A 592 -10.00 -1.27 -19.20
N ALA A 593 -9.88 -2.15 -18.19
CA ALA A 593 -9.05 -3.33 -18.32
C ALA A 593 -9.56 -4.31 -19.40
N PHE A 594 -10.89 -4.44 -19.53
CA PHE A 594 -11.50 -5.27 -20.57
C PHE A 594 -11.29 -4.68 -21.98
N ASN A 595 -11.38 -3.36 -22.13
CA ASN A 595 -11.08 -2.68 -23.39
C ASN A 595 -9.60 -2.84 -23.78
N ALA A 596 -8.68 -2.74 -22.82
CA ALA A 596 -7.27 -3.03 -23.03
C ALA A 596 -7.04 -4.50 -23.46
N LEU A 597 -7.79 -5.46 -22.89
CA LEU A 597 -7.79 -6.86 -23.32
C LEU A 597 -8.30 -7.00 -24.76
N LYS A 598 -9.44 -6.38 -25.09
CA LYS A 598 -10.02 -6.41 -26.44
C LYS A 598 -9.04 -5.87 -27.48
N ALA A 599 -8.40 -4.73 -27.21
CA ALA A 599 -7.38 -4.15 -28.07
C ALA A 599 -6.17 -5.09 -28.28
N ALA A 600 -5.81 -5.89 -27.26
CA ALA A 600 -4.75 -6.89 -27.38
C ALA A 600 -5.14 -8.08 -28.29
N TYR A 601 -6.44 -8.37 -28.45
CA TYR A 601 -6.95 -9.47 -29.25
C TYR A 601 -7.35 -9.08 -30.69
N GLU A 602 -7.63 -7.80 -30.97
CA GLU A 602 -8.00 -7.30 -32.32
C GLU A 602 -7.07 -7.78 -33.46
N PRO A 603 -5.73 -7.77 -33.33
CA PRO A 603 -4.84 -8.26 -34.39
C PRO A 603 -5.05 -9.75 -34.75
N SER A 604 -5.69 -10.51 -33.86
CA SER A 604 -5.90 -11.96 -33.99
C SER A 604 -7.28 -12.33 -34.56
N ARG A 605 -8.11 -11.33 -34.87
CA ARG A 605 -9.51 -11.52 -35.28
C ARG A 605 -9.69 -12.35 -36.55
N ALA A 606 -8.67 -12.42 -37.41
CA ALA A 606 -8.68 -13.22 -38.63
C ALA A 606 -8.41 -14.74 -38.41
N ALA A 607 -8.12 -15.17 -37.17
CA ALA A 607 -7.83 -16.57 -36.89
C ALA A 607 -9.10 -17.44 -36.92
N ALA A 608 -9.01 -18.66 -37.50
CA ALA A 608 -10.16 -19.55 -37.72
C ALA A 608 -10.93 -19.97 -36.46
N ASN A 609 -10.31 -19.85 -35.27
CA ASN A 609 -10.91 -20.21 -33.98
C ASN A 609 -11.06 -19.00 -33.04
N TYR A 610 -11.03 -17.78 -33.58
CA TYR A 610 -11.04 -16.54 -32.79
C TYR A 610 -12.23 -16.47 -31.83
N ASP A 611 -13.45 -16.72 -32.31
CA ASP A 611 -14.67 -16.55 -31.50
C ASP A 611 -14.69 -17.48 -30.27
N SER A 612 -14.30 -18.74 -30.45
CA SER A 612 -14.22 -19.72 -29.35
C SER A 612 -13.19 -19.30 -28.30
N TYR A 613 -12.00 -18.88 -28.75
CA TYR A 613 -10.95 -18.41 -27.84
C TYR A 613 -11.32 -17.10 -27.16
N TRP A 614 -11.99 -16.20 -27.87
CA TRP A 614 -12.42 -14.92 -27.33
C TRP A 614 -13.44 -15.10 -26.20
N VAL A 615 -14.46 -15.94 -26.40
CA VAL A 615 -15.44 -16.25 -25.34
C VAL A 615 -14.75 -16.82 -24.09
N LEU A 616 -13.79 -17.74 -24.28
CA LEU A 616 -13.04 -18.31 -23.15
C LEU A 616 -12.15 -17.26 -22.46
N ALA A 617 -11.55 -16.34 -23.22
CA ALA A 617 -10.78 -15.22 -22.69
C ALA A 617 -11.66 -14.28 -21.86
N GLN A 618 -12.86 -13.94 -22.34
CA GLN A 618 -13.83 -13.13 -21.60
C GLN A 618 -14.24 -13.81 -20.29
N LYS A 619 -14.61 -15.10 -20.33
CA LYS A 619 -14.97 -15.87 -19.12
C LYS A 619 -13.84 -15.87 -18.10
N THR A 620 -12.60 -16.08 -18.55
CA THR A 620 -11.40 -16.07 -17.71
C THR A 620 -11.20 -14.70 -17.08
N PHE A 621 -11.25 -13.63 -17.87
CA PHE A 621 -11.11 -12.25 -17.40
C PHE A 621 -12.10 -11.93 -16.28
N PHE A 622 -13.40 -12.20 -16.48
CA PHE A 622 -14.42 -11.86 -15.49
C PHE A 622 -14.31 -12.69 -14.21
N ARG A 623 -13.97 -13.98 -14.31
CA ARG A 623 -13.69 -14.83 -13.13
C ARG A 623 -12.53 -14.27 -12.31
N ARG A 624 -11.44 -13.88 -12.99
CA ARG A 624 -10.25 -13.29 -12.38
C ARG A 624 -10.56 -11.96 -11.70
N PHE A 625 -11.40 -11.13 -12.31
CA PHE A 625 -11.87 -9.88 -11.71
C PHE A 625 -12.65 -10.13 -10.41
N CYS A 626 -13.64 -11.02 -10.43
CA CYS A 626 -14.47 -11.28 -9.27
C CYS A 626 -13.67 -11.85 -8.09
N LEU A 627 -12.60 -12.61 -8.35
CA LEU A 627 -11.71 -13.12 -7.30
C LEU A 627 -11.15 -12.03 -6.38
N LEU A 628 -10.87 -10.83 -6.91
CA LEU A 628 -10.37 -9.69 -6.13
C LEU A 628 -11.32 -9.28 -4.98
N SER A 629 -12.61 -9.58 -5.12
CA SER A 629 -13.66 -9.26 -4.13
C SER A 629 -14.04 -10.41 -3.22
N CYS A 630 -13.52 -11.63 -3.43
CA CYS A 630 -13.86 -12.78 -2.59
C CYS A 630 -13.49 -12.54 -1.12
N SER A 631 -14.35 -12.99 -0.20
CA SER A 631 -14.09 -12.89 1.23
C SER A 631 -14.79 -14.01 2.01
N VAL A 632 -14.15 -14.47 3.09
CA VAL A 632 -14.75 -15.38 4.08
C VAL A 632 -15.15 -14.49 5.24
N ARG A 633 -16.39 -14.00 5.31
CA ARG A 633 -16.85 -13.13 6.41
C ARG A 633 -18.29 -13.47 6.83
N SER A 634 -18.80 -12.75 7.83
CA SER A 634 -20.22 -12.82 8.18
C SER A 634 -21.10 -12.47 6.98
N GLU A 635 -22.34 -12.98 6.96
CA GLU A 635 -23.30 -12.81 5.86
C GLU A 635 -23.44 -11.35 5.39
N GLN A 636 -23.44 -10.39 6.33
CA GLN A 636 -23.54 -8.96 6.05
C GLN A 636 -22.29 -8.37 5.36
N GLN A 637 -21.10 -8.90 5.65
CA GLN A 637 -19.86 -8.45 5.00
C GLN A 637 -19.63 -9.15 3.64
N ASN A 638 -20.22 -10.34 3.45
CA ASN A 638 -20.25 -10.99 2.14
C ASN A 638 -21.09 -10.20 1.12
N LEU A 639 -22.10 -9.44 1.57
CA LEU A 639 -22.89 -8.56 0.70
C LEU A 639 -22.06 -7.46 0.04
N ALA A 640 -21.19 -6.77 0.79
CA ALA A 640 -20.29 -5.77 0.21
C ALA A 640 -19.34 -6.40 -0.83
N SER A 641 -18.77 -7.56 -0.52
CA SER A 641 -17.95 -8.34 -1.47
C SER A 641 -18.72 -8.75 -2.73
N ARG A 642 -19.99 -9.17 -2.59
CA ARG A 642 -20.88 -9.49 -3.71
C ARG A 642 -21.14 -8.26 -4.58
N VAL A 643 -21.39 -7.10 -3.97
CA VAL A 643 -21.56 -5.83 -4.69
C VAL A 643 -20.33 -5.51 -5.55
N PHE A 644 -19.12 -5.57 -5.00
CA PHE A 644 -17.90 -5.23 -5.75
C PHE A 644 -17.52 -6.23 -6.85
N CYS A 645 -17.95 -7.49 -6.76
CA CYS A 645 -17.79 -8.46 -7.85
C CYS A 645 -18.88 -8.35 -8.90
N PHE A 646 -20.15 -8.34 -8.49
CA PHE A 646 -21.27 -8.61 -9.40
C PHE A 646 -21.84 -7.34 -10.02
N LEU A 647 -21.98 -6.26 -9.24
CA LEU A 647 -22.63 -5.03 -9.70
C LEU A 647 -21.86 -4.34 -10.85
N PRO A 648 -20.52 -4.28 -10.84
CA PRO A 648 -19.76 -3.84 -12.01
C PRO A 648 -20.04 -4.62 -13.28
N LEU A 649 -20.22 -5.94 -13.16
CA LEU A 649 -20.38 -6.86 -14.31
C LEU A 649 -21.79 -6.86 -14.88
N LEU A 650 -22.81 -6.68 -14.04
CA LEU A 650 -24.18 -6.46 -14.49
C LEU A 650 -24.30 -5.21 -15.36
N ASN A 651 -23.37 -4.27 -15.21
CA ASN A 651 -23.30 -3.07 -16.02
C ASN A 651 -22.42 -3.23 -17.27
N MET A 652 -22.12 -4.45 -17.71
CA MET A 652 -21.29 -4.75 -18.88
C MET A 652 -21.99 -5.76 -19.79
N GLU A 653 -22.32 -5.35 -21.01
CA GLU A 653 -22.91 -6.23 -22.02
C GLU A 653 -21.97 -7.41 -22.33
N GLU A 654 -20.67 -7.15 -22.31
CA GLU A 654 -19.64 -8.13 -22.63
C GLU A 654 -19.58 -9.27 -21.62
N PHE A 655 -19.93 -9.01 -20.35
CA PHE A 655 -20.08 -10.05 -19.34
C PHE A 655 -21.23 -10.98 -19.68
N SER A 656 -22.38 -10.41 -19.98
CA SER A 656 -23.56 -11.19 -20.28
C SER A 656 -23.46 -11.98 -21.56
N ASN A 657 -22.83 -11.40 -22.60
CA ASN A 657 -22.52 -12.11 -23.84
C ASN A 657 -21.54 -13.27 -23.59
N ALA A 658 -20.56 -13.09 -22.69
CA ALA A 658 -19.60 -14.14 -22.37
C ALA A 658 -20.22 -15.32 -21.62
N PHE A 659 -21.28 -15.12 -20.85
CA PHE A 659 -21.94 -16.17 -20.04
C PHE A 659 -23.35 -16.54 -20.52
N ASP A 660 -23.76 -16.07 -21.70
CA ASP A 660 -25.08 -16.30 -22.30
C ASP A 660 -26.25 -15.88 -21.38
N CYS A 661 -26.08 -14.78 -20.65
CA CYS A 661 -27.07 -14.34 -19.67
C CYS A 661 -28.35 -13.78 -20.31
N PRO A 662 -29.54 -14.18 -19.81
CA PRO A 662 -30.82 -13.87 -20.45
C PRO A 662 -31.25 -12.41 -20.37
N TYR A 663 -30.67 -11.62 -19.46
CA TYR A 663 -31.04 -10.22 -19.16
C TYR A 663 -30.86 -9.23 -20.32
N HIS A 664 -30.30 -9.67 -21.46
CA HIS A 664 -30.11 -8.86 -22.67
C HIS A 664 -30.93 -9.33 -23.87
N LYS A 665 -31.78 -10.35 -23.68
CA LYS A 665 -32.83 -10.70 -24.64
C LYS A 665 -34.04 -9.81 -24.32
N ALA A 666 -34.66 -9.23 -25.35
CA ALA A 666 -35.60 -8.11 -25.32
C ALA A 666 -36.77 -8.15 -24.31
N GLU A 667 -37.01 -9.28 -23.63
CA GLU A 667 -38.06 -9.47 -22.62
C GLU A 667 -37.68 -8.99 -21.20
N TYR A 668 -36.39 -8.77 -20.88
CA TYR A 668 -35.93 -8.41 -19.52
C TYR A 668 -34.86 -7.32 -19.51
N SER A 669 -35.06 -6.21 -20.22
CA SER A 669 -34.07 -5.12 -20.30
C SER A 669 -33.75 -4.54 -18.91
N ILE A 670 -32.61 -4.91 -18.35
CA ILE A 670 -32.03 -4.19 -17.22
C ILE A 670 -31.49 -2.87 -17.79
N GLU A 671 -31.96 -1.73 -17.27
CA GLU A 671 -31.36 -0.43 -17.60
C GLU A 671 -29.91 -0.41 -17.08
N TYR A 672 -28.95 -0.24 -17.98
CA TYR A 672 -27.56 -0.01 -17.61
C TYR A 672 -27.44 1.33 -16.88
N CYS A 673 -26.69 1.33 -15.80
CA CYS A 673 -26.29 2.57 -15.17
C CYS A 673 -25.20 3.20 -16.03
N ASP A 674 -25.56 4.20 -16.83
CA ASP A 674 -24.59 4.97 -17.61
C ASP A 674 -24.58 6.42 -17.13
N VAL A 675 -23.37 6.93 -16.94
CA VAL A 675 -23.11 8.32 -16.56
C VAL A 675 -23.32 9.25 -17.77
N ALA A 676 -23.30 8.71 -19.00
CA ALA A 676 -23.50 9.48 -20.23
C ALA A 676 -24.97 9.81 -20.56
N SER A 677 -25.94 9.14 -19.93
CA SER A 677 -27.36 9.24 -20.28
C SER A 677 -28.16 10.47 -19.76
N PRO A 678 -27.77 11.28 -18.76
CA PRO A 678 -28.70 12.29 -18.22
C PRO A 678 -28.83 13.57 -19.04
N LEU A 679 -27.92 13.88 -19.97
CA LEU A 679 -27.90 15.17 -20.67
C LEU A 679 -28.76 15.24 -21.94
N ASP A 680 -29.32 14.10 -22.36
CA ASP A 680 -30.20 13.99 -23.54
C ASP A 680 -31.66 13.59 -23.20
N LYS A 681 -32.05 13.58 -21.92
CA LYS A 681 -33.43 13.30 -21.47
C LYS A 681 -34.09 14.48 -20.78
#